data_AF-A0A3A6PJQ2-F1
#
_entry.id   AF-A0A3A6PJQ2-F1
#
_cell.length_a   1.000
_cell.length_b   1.000
_cell.length_c   1.000
_cell.angle_alpha   90.00
_cell.angle_beta   90.00
_cell.angle_gamma   90.00
#
_symmetry.space_group_name_H-M   'P 1'
#
loop_
_entity.id
_entity.type
_entity.pdbx_description
1 polymer ?
#
loop_
_entity_poly.entity_id
_entity_poly.type
_entity_poly.pdbx_seq_one_letter_code
_entity_poly.pdbx_strand_id
1 'polypeptide(L)'
;MNETIMDDADAWYRRAEGKAAHYFAALRIGLASKSYVPALTEDIRQWKRNPIHQSVLSLMARSARKPDSKQYDRYIQWLRYTGKLDDYLDRSVSYIYMRDLGQALHSHKTQKKIRKVVNDVKKKLSAASKQHEGDALNLANLYRWAQKEGVEDAVIWVMDKLRIVSARLPKEMDADHALRKLIKIIVGVVMHVTDEMDGAADADERSKRLDEAIRLGYSYGLTYPFIDDLLDCSLLNAEEKQQYSDMIRTSLLEGTVPEHCEWPGPNQELVQYVHAELREAFNYIKHYQKPDRLHAFYEQSYVFFQAQDVDRRKKLDNPGYTNEELYYPVILKSAASRLIVRTVLSASEDEDFDQHTFYYGIYNQLADDFADVFEDMRDGAVTPYTYYLRYRVKRPDLINPFELYWTVIAHLIREVYRGHGKTRDILLDRAINGLKRCKERIGAEKYNELMGILASGNPEFNRLVQHMVNKAEDVDFYDKLLRDRLIDVLRRNRQEKEAFRNTVESVREQINYHLPIAADPDAPPMKISLIDAANYSLEGGGKRLRPVLAWVMGVQVYGLPTSSLTPLIRSLEYMHTASLIFDDLPSQDNASVRRGKPTLHQLHDSAAAELTGLYLIQKATQEQASLTDFDPHAVLALMRYSSQKAGEMSMGQAMDLQFKGMTLTLEQLRAVSYYKTGIAFEACLVMPAILAQVGDAEMGKLKAFAYHAGIAFQIKDDLLDAEGETHTLGKPAGKDADNNISSFVAILGLDAAKREMWEHYCLAMDVLDGMERPNGFLKQLLHFMVNRDH
;
A
#
# COMPACT_ATOMS: atom_id res chain seq x y z
N MET A 1 -35.67 19.44 5.42
CA MET A 1 -35.60 18.37 6.42
C MET A 1 -36.95 17.65 6.42
N ASN A 2 -37.06 16.48 5.79
CA ASN A 2 -38.32 15.72 5.77
C ASN A 2 -38.43 14.95 7.11
N GLU A 3 -39.38 15.33 7.97
CA GLU A 3 -39.63 14.72 9.30
C GLU A 3 -39.74 13.18 9.23
N THR A 4 -40.24 12.64 8.11
CA THR A 4 -40.45 11.20 7.88
C THR A 4 -39.16 10.38 7.84
N ILE A 5 -38.03 10.95 7.39
CA ILE A 5 -36.75 10.24 7.25
C ILE A 5 -35.97 10.23 8.58
N MET A 6 -36.13 11.27 9.40
CA MET A 6 -35.55 11.34 10.75
C MET A 6 -36.19 10.31 11.68
N ASP A 7 -37.51 10.15 11.59
CA ASP A 7 -38.25 9.12 12.33
C ASP A 7 -37.79 7.69 11.98
N ASP A 8 -37.50 7.42 10.70
CA ASP A 8 -37.00 6.13 10.24
C ASP A 8 -35.58 5.84 10.78
N ALA A 9 -34.69 6.82 10.81
CA ALA A 9 -33.32 6.65 11.29
C ALA A 9 -33.24 6.42 12.80
N ASP A 10 -34.03 7.16 13.58
CA ASP A 10 -34.17 6.91 15.01
C ASP A 10 -34.83 5.55 15.25
N ALA A 11 -35.75 5.11 14.39
CA ALA A 11 -36.29 3.75 14.45
C ALA A 11 -35.22 2.69 14.12
N TRP A 12 -34.37 2.91 13.12
CA TRP A 12 -33.26 2.01 12.74
C TRP A 12 -32.30 1.80 13.91
N TYR A 13 -31.82 2.90 14.51
CA TYR A 13 -30.91 2.83 15.64
C TYR A 13 -31.57 2.19 16.87
N ARG A 14 -32.82 2.55 17.18
CA ARG A 14 -33.57 1.92 18.28
C ARG A 14 -33.78 0.41 18.08
N ARG A 15 -34.06 -0.05 16.86
CA ARG A 15 -34.17 -1.49 16.56
C ARG A 15 -32.83 -2.20 16.75
N ALA A 16 -31.74 -1.62 16.26
CA ALA A 16 -30.40 -2.16 16.43
C ALA A 16 -30.02 -2.20 17.92
N GLU A 17 -30.27 -1.12 18.65
CA GLU A 17 -30.08 -1.04 20.10
C GLU A 17 -30.91 -2.09 20.84
N GLY A 18 -32.16 -2.34 20.43
CA GLY A 18 -32.96 -3.44 20.97
C GLY A 18 -32.32 -4.81 20.79
N LYS A 19 -31.70 -5.08 19.63
CA LYS A 19 -30.92 -6.32 19.41
C LYS A 19 -29.68 -6.37 20.30
N ALA A 20 -28.95 -5.26 20.44
CA ALA A 20 -27.80 -5.17 21.34
C ALA A 20 -28.20 -5.36 22.80
N ALA A 21 -29.33 -4.79 23.22
CA ALA A 21 -29.89 -4.95 24.55
C ALA A 21 -30.27 -6.39 24.85
N HIS A 22 -30.92 -7.08 23.91
CA HIS A 22 -31.26 -8.50 24.05
C HIS A 22 -30.00 -9.36 24.20
N TYR A 23 -28.99 -9.12 23.35
CA TYR A 23 -27.72 -9.83 23.43
C TYR A 23 -26.98 -9.56 24.75
N PHE A 24 -26.87 -8.30 25.13
CA PHE A 24 -26.21 -7.89 26.36
C PHE A 24 -26.92 -8.42 27.61
N ALA A 25 -28.25 -8.48 27.61
CA ALA A 25 -29.03 -9.10 28.68
C ALA A 25 -28.71 -10.60 28.82
N ALA A 26 -28.61 -11.33 27.72
CA ALA A 26 -28.20 -12.75 27.74
C ALA A 26 -26.79 -12.93 28.31
N LEU A 27 -25.84 -12.06 27.92
CA LEU A 27 -24.48 -12.05 28.49
C LEU A 27 -24.49 -11.71 29.98
N ARG A 28 -25.31 -10.76 30.43
CA ARG A 28 -25.44 -10.38 31.85
C ARG A 28 -25.98 -11.53 32.70
N ILE A 29 -26.94 -12.31 32.20
CA ILE A 29 -27.43 -13.52 32.89
C ILE A 29 -26.31 -14.55 33.04
N GLY A 30 -25.55 -14.79 31.97
CA GLY A 30 -24.39 -15.69 31.98
C GLY A 30 -23.31 -15.23 32.97
N LEU A 31 -23.05 -13.92 33.02
CA LEU A 31 -22.08 -13.31 33.92
C LEU A 31 -22.52 -13.38 35.40
N ALA A 32 -23.78 -13.03 35.69
CA ALA A 32 -24.34 -13.06 37.04
C ALA A 32 -24.36 -14.48 37.63
N SER A 33 -24.66 -15.47 36.79
CA SER A 33 -24.60 -16.90 37.15
C SER A 33 -23.18 -17.47 37.16
N LYS A 34 -22.18 -16.73 36.65
CA LYS A 34 -20.82 -17.20 36.38
C LYS A 34 -20.76 -18.52 35.59
N SER A 35 -21.79 -18.79 34.78
CA SER A 35 -21.93 -20.05 34.03
C SER A 35 -20.82 -20.25 32.98
N TYR A 36 -20.17 -19.17 32.54
CA TYR A 36 -19.00 -19.22 31.66
C TYR A 36 -17.81 -19.98 32.27
N VAL A 37 -17.67 -19.98 33.61
CA VAL A 37 -16.52 -20.61 34.29
C VAL A 37 -16.52 -22.13 34.16
N PRO A 38 -17.55 -22.87 34.61
CA PRO A 38 -17.59 -24.32 34.44
C PRO A 38 -17.63 -24.71 32.95
N ALA A 39 -18.33 -23.92 32.14
CA ALA A 39 -18.40 -24.09 30.70
C ALA A 39 -17.00 -24.08 30.05
N LEU A 40 -16.27 -22.97 30.20
CA LEU A 40 -14.96 -22.80 29.59
C LEU A 40 -13.89 -23.68 30.24
N THR A 41 -14.04 -24.04 31.52
CA THR A 41 -13.15 -25.02 32.15
C THR A 41 -13.23 -26.37 31.43
N GLU A 42 -14.42 -26.81 31.07
CA GLU A 42 -14.60 -28.02 30.27
C GLU A 42 -14.09 -27.84 28.83
N ASP A 43 -14.40 -26.71 28.21
CA ASP A 43 -13.94 -26.41 26.85
C ASP A 43 -12.41 -26.38 26.74
N ILE A 44 -11.71 -25.78 27.72
CA ILE A 44 -10.24 -25.78 27.81
C ILE A 44 -9.69 -27.20 28.04
N ARG A 45 -10.37 -28.05 28.82
CA ARG A 45 -9.96 -29.45 29.01
C ARG A 45 -10.08 -30.25 27.72
N GLN A 46 -11.15 -30.04 26.95
CA GLN A 46 -11.35 -30.69 25.66
C GLN A 46 -10.33 -30.19 24.62
N TRP A 47 -10.08 -28.88 24.59
CA TRP A 47 -9.05 -28.25 23.77
C TRP A 47 -7.65 -28.88 24.02
N LYS A 48 -7.28 -29.09 25.29
CA LYS A 48 -6.02 -29.75 25.69
C LYS A 48 -5.90 -31.21 25.23
N ARG A 49 -7.03 -31.91 25.03
CA ARG A 49 -7.06 -33.31 24.59
C ARG A 49 -6.93 -33.46 23.07
N ASN A 50 -7.01 -32.37 22.30
CA ASN A 50 -6.93 -32.44 20.85
C ASN A 50 -5.49 -32.78 20.39
N PRO A 51 -5.27 -33.78 19.52
CA PRO A 51 -3.95 -34.17 19.01
C PRO A 51 -3.10 -33.04 18.42
N ILE A 52 -3.72 -31.95 17.94
CA ILE A 52 -3.04 -30.74 17.44
C ILE A 52 -2.16 -30.09 18.54
N HIS A 53 -2.54 -30.20 19.82
CA HIS A 53 -1.75 -29.73 20.97
C HIS A 53 -0.90 -30.83 21.63
N GLN A 54 -1.06 -32.08 21.19
CA GLN A 54 -0.25 -33.23 21.59
C GLN A 54 0.63 -33.67 20.41
N SER A 55 1.53 -32.81 19.94
CA SER A 55 2.54 -33.26 18.97
C SER A 55 3.54 -34.21 19.66
N VAL A 56 3.25 -35.51 19.56
CA VAL A 56 4.10 -36.61 20.02
C VAL A 56 5.37 -36.76 19.16
N LEU A 57 5.51 -35.99 18.07
CA LEU A 57 6.73 -35.94 17.25
C LEU A 57 7.80 -34.94 17.75
N SER A 58 7.54 -34.20 18.84
CA SER A 58 8.48 -33.21 19.39
C SER A 58 9.72 -33.78 20.08
N LEU A 59 9.85 -35.11 20.21
CA LEU A 59 11.03 -35.73 20.84
C LEU A 59 12.30 -35.67 19.97
N MET A 60 12.19 -35.46 18.65
CA MET A 60 13.35 -35.33 17.75
C MET A 60 13.69 -33.90 17.32
N ALA A 61 12.84 -32.90 17.61
CA ALA A 61 13.02 -31.50 17.17
C ALA A 61 13.56 -30.56 18.27
N ARG A 62 14.14 -31.09 19.36
CA ARG A 62 14.59 -30.31 20.52
C ARG A 62 15.84 -29.45 20.31
N SER A 63 16.49 -29.48 19.15
CA SER A 63 17.76 -28.74 18.93
C SER A 63 17.61 -27.38 18.22
N ALA A 64 16.47 -27.05 17.62
CA ALA A 64 16.28 -25.78 16.92
C ALA A 64 15.42 -24.81 17.74
N ARG A 65 16.04 -23.75 18.28
CA ARG A 65 15.34 -22.65 18.98
C ARG A 65 14.27 -22.06 18.06
N LYS A 66 13.03 -22.00 18.53
CA LYS A 66 11.90 -21.43 17.77
C LYS A 66 12.24 -19.99 17.34
N PRO A 67 12.24 -19.69 16.03
CA PRO A 67 12.49 -18.33 15.57
C PRO A 67 11.32 -17.40 15.95
N ASP A 68 11.63 -16.13 16.14
CA ASP A 68 10.62 -15.07 16.31
C ASP A 68 9.70 -15.07 15.08
N SER A 69 8.39 -14.98 15.29
CA SER A 69 7.40 -14.91 14.20
C SER A 69 7.54 -13.64 13.35
N LYS A 70 8.22 -12.61 13.88
CA LYS A 70 8.68 -11.45 13.11
C LYS A 70 9.68 -11.81 12.01
N GLN A 71 10.37 -12.94 12.14
CA GLN A 71 11.25 -13.49 11.10
C GLN A 71 10.44 -14.45 10.21
N TYR A 72 9.55 -13.89 9.39
CA TYR A 72 8.57 -14.60 8.56
C TYR A 72 9.13 -15.88 7.90
N ASP A 73 10.22 -15.75 7.13
CA ASP A 73 10.75 -16.86 6.34
C ASP A 73 11.32 -17.97 7.24
N ARG A 74 12.05 -17.59 8.28
CA ARG A 74 12.58 -18.54 9.27
C ARG A 74 11.45 -19.24 10.03
N TYR A 75 10.36 -18.53 10.33
CA TYR A 75 9.21 -19.09 11.00
C TYR A 75 8.44 -20.09 10.11
N ILE A 76 8.18 -19.75 8.84
CA ILE A 76 7.56 -20.68 7.88
C ILE A 76 8.45 -21.90 7.61
N GLN A 77 9.77 -21.70 7.44
CA GLN A 77 10.73 -22.80 7.28
C GLN A 77 10.77 -23.69 8.52
N TRP A 78 10.73 -23.11 9.73
CA TRP A 78 10.65 -23.87 10.97
C TRP A 78 9.34 -24.66 11.08
N LEU A 79 8.19 -24.06 10.72
CA LEU A 79 6.90 -24.77 10.67
C LEU A 79 6.93 -25.94 9.69
N ARG A 80 7.61 -25.81 8.55
CA ARG A 80 7.83 -26.91 7.61
C ARG A 80 8.70 -28.00 8.19
N TYR A 81 9.86 -27.63 8.71
CA TYR A 81 10.82 -28.55 9.29
C TYR A 81 10.23 -29.35 10.45
N THR A 82 9.37 -28.71 11.26
CA THR A 82 8.69 -29.34 12.40
C THR A 82 7.39 -30.06 12.03
N GLY A 83 6.99 -30.06 10.75
CA GLY A 83 5.74 -30.68 10.29
C GLY A 83 4.46 -29.96 10.74
N LYS A 84 4.56 -28.76 11.30
CA LYS A 84 3.44 -27.97 11.84
C LYS A 84 2.75 -27.06 10.82
N LEU A 85 3.29 -26.93 9.59
CA LEU A 85 2.79 -25.96 8.60
C LEU A 85 1.32 -26.21 8.19
N ASP A 86 0.92 -27.47 8.01
CA ASP A 86 -0.43 -27.79 7.52
C ASP A 86 -1.51 -27.41 8.56
N ASP A 87 -1.30 -27.81 9.81
CA ASP A 87 -2.19 -27.45 10.93
C ASP A 87 -2.21 -25.93 11.15
N TYR A 88 -1.06 -25.28 11.02
CA TYR A 88 -0.94 -23.82 11.12
C TYR A 88 -1.79 -23.10 10.06
N LEU A 89 -1.68 -23.53 8.80
CA LEU A 89 -2.42 -22.93 7.69
C LEU A 89 -3.91 -23.25 7.80
N ASP A 90 -4.29 -24.48 8.11
CA ASP A 90 -5.70 -24.86 8.30
C ASP A 90 -6.37 -24.07 9.43
N ARG A 91 -5.72 -23.95 10.58
CA ARG A 91 -6.19 -23.13 11.71
C ARG A 91 -6.37 -21.67 11.28
N SER A 92 -5.40 -21.13 10.56
CA SER A 92 -5.40 -19.71 10.19
C SER A 92 -6.41 -19.36 9.11
N VAL A 93 -6.52 -20.18 8.07
CA VAL A 93 -7.52 -20.00 7.01
C VAL A 93 -8.92 -20.22 7.56
N SER A 94 -9.12 -21.22 8.42
CA SER A 94 -10.42 -21.43 9.09
C SER A 94 -10.83 -20.23 9.92
N TYR A 95 -9.88 -19.59 10.62
CA TYR A 95 -10.16 -18.37 11.35
C TYR A 95 -10.58 -17.22 10.44
N ILE A 96 -9.92 -17.02 9.29
CA ILE A 96 -10.31 -16.00 8.29
C ILE A 96 -11.74 -16.26 7.79
N TYR A 97 -12.06 -17.51 7.44
CA TYR A 97 -13.40 -17.88 6.98
C TYR A 97 -14.49 -17.66 8.06
N MET A 98 -14.18 -17.96 9.31
CA MET A 98 -15.11 -17.74 10.43
C MET A 98 -15.26 -16.25 10.75
N ARG A 99 -14.16 -15.48 10.77
CA ARG A 99 -14.16 -14.07 11.19
C ARG A 99 -14.63 -13.12 10.09
N ASP A 100 -14.02 -13.22 8.91
CA ASP A 100 -14.18 -12.24 7.82
C ASP A 100 -15.30 -12.65 6.87
N LEU A 101 -15.53 -13.96 6.72
CA LEU A 101 -16.59 -14.50 5.86
C LEU A 101 -17.77 -15.05 6.66
N GLY A 102 -17.77 -14.94 8.00
CA GLY A 102 -18.87 -15.37 8.89
C GLY A 102 -19.35 -16.82 8.67
N GLN A 103 -18.52 -17.66 8.04
CA GLN A 103 -18.92 -18.99 7.62
C GLN A 103 -18.83 -19.98 8.76
N ALA A 104 -19.84 -20.85 8.84
CA ALA A 104 -19.85 -21.90 9.83
C ALA A 104 -18.89 -23.03 9.42
N LEU A 105 -17.88 -23.29 10.26
CA LEU A 105 -16.80 -24.26 9.98
C LEU A 105 -17.26 -25.72 9.91
N HIS A 106 -18.50 -26.02 10.30
CA HIS A 106 -19.10 -27.34 10.21
C HIS A 106 -19.65 -27.65 8.80
N SER A 107 -19.85 -26.63 7.95
CA SER A 107 -20.36 -26.82 6.58
C SER A 107 -19.33 -27.52 5.69
N HIS A 108 -19.77 -28.57 4.99
CA HIS A 108 -18.93 -29.28 4.03
C HIS A 108 -18.43 -28.37 2.88
N LYS A 109 -19.24 -27.38 2.46
CA LYS A 109 -18.84 -26.37 1.45
C LYS A 109 -17.65 -25.55 1.96
N THR A 110 -17.76 -25.02 3.17
CA THR A 110 -16.70 -24.21 3.83
C THR A 110 -15.43 -25.02 4.04
N GLN A 111 -15.53 -26.27 4.51
CA GLN A 111 -14.35 -27.13 4.69
C GLN A 111 -13.60 -27.43 3.38
N LYS A 112 -14.34 -27.65 2.28
CA LYS A 112 -13.73 -27.87 0.95
C LYS A 112 -12.98 -26.61 0.47
N LYS A 113 -13.57 -25.43 0.68
CA LYS A 113 -12.96 -24.13 0.34
C LYS A 113 -11.69 -23.87 1.15
N ILE A 114 -11.73 -24.05 2.47
CA ILE A 114 -10.55 -23.91 3.35
C ILE A 114 -9.41 -24.83 2.89
N ARG A 115 -9.69 -26.12 2.61
CA ARG A 115 -8.65 -27.05 2.11
C ARG A 115 -8.03 -26.59 0.79
N LYS A 116 -8.81 -26.03 -0.14
CA LYS A 116 -8.31 -25.49 -1.41
C LYS A 116 -7.36 -24.33 -1.15
N VAL A 117 -7.77 -23.35 -0.36
CA VAL A 117 -6.95 -22.17 -0.02
C VAL A 117 -5.67 -22.57 0.71
N VAL A 118 -5.74 -23.49 1.68
CA VAL A 118 -4.56 -24.02 2.39
C VAL A 118 -3.56 -24.64 1.41
N ASN A 119 -4.04 -25.46 0.46
CA ASN A 119 -3.18 -26.08 -0.55
C ASN A 119 -2.54 -25.06 -1.49
N ASP A 120 -3.28 -24.03 -1.90
CA ASP A 120 -2.77 -22.99 -2.79
C ASP A 120 -1.73 -22.11 -2.10
N VAL A 121 -1.99 -21.71 -0.85
CA VAL A 121 -1.02 -20.99 0.00
C VAL A 121 0.24 -21.84 0.20
N LYS A 122 0.09 -23.13 0.51
CA LYS A 122 1.21 -24.06 0.69
C LYS A 122 2.08 -24.15 -0.56
N LYS A 123 1.48 -24.26 -1.76
CA LYS A 123 2.21 -24.28 -3.04
C LYS A 123 3.01 -22.98 -3.23
N LYS A 124 2.40 -21.81 -3.00
CA LYS A 124 3.07 -20.51 -3.14
C LYS A 124 4.26 -20.37 -2.18
N LEU A 125 4.08 -20.74 -0.91
CA LEU A 125 5.17 -20.73 0.06
C LEU A 125 6.32 -21.68 -0.35
N SER A 126 6.03 -22.75 -1.11
CA SER A 126 7.05 -23.73 -1.55
C SER A 126 7.82 -23.26 -2.78
N ALA A 127 7.20 -22.41 -3.62
CA ALA A 127 7.85 -21.79 -4.77
C ALA A 127 8.77 -20.64 -4.36
N ALA A 128 8.41 -19.88 -3.32
CA ALA A 128 9.14 -18.70 -2.85
C ALA A 128 10.57 -18.98 -2.36
N SER A 129 10.89 -20.20 -1.92
CA SER A 129 12.23 -20.54 -1.40
C SER A 129 13.34 -20.62 -2.46
N LYS A 130 13.06 -20.27 -3.73
CA LYS A 130 14.02 -20.30 -4.85
C LYS A 130 14.30 -18.93 -5.47
N GLN A 131 13.58 -17.86 -5.10
CA GLN A 131 13.77 -16.50 -5.60
C GLN A 131 14.00 -15.54 -4.42
N HIS A 132 14.73 -14.44 -4.63
CA HIS A 132 15.00 -13.45 -3.59
C HIS A 132 13.69 -13.01 -2.89
N GLU A 133 13.60 -13.30 -1.59
CA GLU A 133 12.37 -13.39 -0.78
C GLU A 133 11.76 -12.02 -0.39
N GLY A 134 11.53 -11.13 -1.36
CA GLY A 134 10.78 -9.87 -1.21
C GLY A 134 9.43 -9.82 -1.94
N ASP A 135 9.19 -10.73 -2.89
CA ASP A 135 8.34 -10.43 -4.06
C ASP A 135 6.83 -10.71 -3.97
N ALA A 136 6.30 -11.28 -2.88
CA ALA A 136 4.87 -11.61 -2.81
C ALA A 136 3.93 -10.37 -2.84
N LEU A 137 4.48 -9.17 -2.71
CA LEU A 137 3.80 -7.86 -2.74
C LEU A 137 4.48 -6.88 -3.73
N ASN A 138 5.14 -7.42 -4.76
CA ASN A 138 5.71 -6.63 -5.84
C ASN A 138 4.60 -6.15 -6.81
N LEU A 139 4.65 -4.88 -7.24
CA LEU A 139 3.71 -4.29 -8.19
C LEU A 139 3.65 -5.08 -9.50
N ALA A 140 4.78 -5.64 -9.94
CA ALA A 140 4.83 -6.50 -11.12
C ALA A 140 3.95 -7.76 -10.93
N ASN A 141 4.05 -8.43 -9.78
CA ASN A 141 3.24 -9.62 -9.49
C ASN A 141 1.75 -9.30 -9.35
N LEU A 142 1.41 -8.15 -8.78
CA LEU A 142 0.02 -7.69 -8.72
C LEU A 142 -0.53 -7.42 -10.13
N TYR A 143 0.26 -6.77 -10.99
CA TYR A 143 -0.13 -6.50 -12.38
C TYR A 143 -0.25 -7.79 -13.21
N ARG A 144 0.70 -8.73 -13.08
CA ARG A 144 0.61 -10.06 -13.73
C ARG A 144 -0.61 -10.85 -13.25
N TRP A 145 -0.98 -10.74 -11.98
CA TRP A 145 -2.24 -11.30 -11.48
C TRP A 145 -3.44 -10.59 -12.12
N ALA A 146 -3.41 -9.27 -12.24
CA ALA A 146 -4.47 -8.49 -12.88
C ALA A 146 -4.68 -8.93 -14.34
N GLN A 147 -3.60 -9.10 -15.10
CA GLN A 147 -3.62 -9.62 -16.48
C GLN A 147 -4.26 -11.02 -16.56
N LYS A 148 -3.88 -11.90 -15.64
CA LYS A 148 -4.44 -13.26 -15.60
C LYS A 148 -5.94 -13.26 -15.33
N GLU A 149 -6.42 -12.36 -14.49
CA GLU A 149 -7.83 -12.27 -14.11
C GLU A 149 -8.64 -11.27 -14.98
N GLY A 150 -7.99 -10.57 -15.92
CA GLY A 150 -8.60 -9.57 -16.80
C GLY A 150 -9.08 -8.31 -16.07
N VAL A 151 -8.35 -7.85 -15.05
CA VAL A 151 -8.71 -6.70 -14.20
C VAL A 151 -7.61 -5.64 -14.12
N GLU A 152 -6.79 -5.52 -15.17
CA GLU A 152 -5.68 -4.55 -15.23
C GLU A 152 -6.15 -3.13 -14.95
N ASP A 153 -7.25 -2.71 -15.55
CA ASP A 153 -7.74 -1.33 -15.46
C ASP A 153 -8.18 -0.99 -14.02
N ALA A 154 -8.87 -1.90 -13.33
CA ALA A 154 -9.21 -1.73 -11.90
C ALA A 154 -7.97 -1.69 -11.00
N VAL A 155 -6.97 -2.54 -11.26
CA VAL A 155 -5.73 -2.58 -10.46
C VAL A 155 -4.92 -1.31 -10.66
N ILE A 156 -4.78 -0.83 -11.90
CA ILE A 156 -4.13 0.45 -12.20
C ILE A 156 -4.89 1.59 -11.51
N TRP A 157 -6.21 1.64 -11.66
CA TRP A 157 -7.07 2.65 -11.05
C TRP A 157 -6.93 2.71 -9.52
N VAL A 158 -6.95 1.56 -8.83
CA VAL A 158 -6.83 1.55 -7.37
C VAL A 158 -5.43 1.93 -6.92
N MET A 159 -4.39 1.59 -7.67
CA MET A 159 -3.02 2.00 -7.37
C MET A 159 -2.86 3.52 -7.49
N ASP A 160 -3.40 4.13 -8.55
CA ASP A 160 -3.43 5.58 -8.72
C ASP A 160 -4.19 6.26 -7.57
N LYS A 161 -5.38 5.76 -7.23
CA LYS A 161 -6.19 6.28 -6.12
C LYS A 161 -5.48 6.17 -4.76
N LEU A 162 -4.87 5.02 -4.44
CA LEU A 162 -4.10 4.83 -3.21
C LEU A 162 -2.92 5.81 -3.12
N ARG A 163 -2.24 6.08 -4.23
CA ARG A 163 -1.13 7.04 -4.30
C ARG A 163 -1.62 8.47 -4.03
N ILE A 164 -2.74 8.87 -4.63
CA ILE A 164 -3.34 10.20 -4.41
C ILE A 164 -3.78 10.37 -2.95
N VAL A 165 -4.47 9.37 -2.39
CA VAL A 165 -4.85 9.34 -0.96
C VAL A 165 -3.61 9.49 -0.09
N SER A 166 -2.56 8.70 -0.33
CA SER A 166 -1.30 8.78 0.42
C SER A 166 -0.66 10.17 0.38
N ALA A 167 -0.70 10.86 -0.76
CA ALA A 167 -0.08 12.16 -0.94
C ALA A 167 -0.89 13.31 -0.32
N ARG A 168 -2.21 13.13 -0.20
CA ARG A 168 -3.16 14.12 0.35
C ARG A 168 -3.37 13.97 1.86
N LEU A 169 -2.95 12.85 2.47
CA LEU A 169 -3.09 12.65 3.90
C LEU A 169 -2.19 13.63 4.69
N PRO A 170 -2.76 14.37 5.67
CA PRO A 170 -2.02 15.33 6.49
C PRO A 170 -1.04 14.62 7.44
N LYS A 171 -0.03 15.35 7.94
CA LYS A 171 1.04 14.78 8.78
C LYS A 171 0.54 14.31 10.15
N GLU A 172 -0.57 14.88 10.60
CA GLU A 172 -1.28 14.56 11.84
C GLU A 172 -1.95 13.17 11.76
N MET A 173 -2.08 12.59 10.57
CA MET A 173 -2.59 11.24 10.34
C MET A 173 -1.45 10.28 10.02
N ASP A 174 -1.51 9.06 10.56
CA ASP A 174 -0.59 7.98 10.18
C ASP A 174 -1.00 7.42 8.80
N ALA A 175 -0.40 7.98 7.74
CA ALA A 175 -0.68 7.58 6.36
C ALA A 175 -0.42 6.09 6.10
N ASP A 176 0.57 5.47 6.75
CA ASP A 176 0.84 4.03 6.57
C ASP A 176 -0.26 3.18 7.20
N HIS A 177 -0.71 3.56 8.38
CA HIS A 177 -1.78 2.86 9.08
C HIS A 177 -3.10 2.98 8.31
N ALA A 178 -3.42 4.17 7.83
CA ALA A 178 -4.59 4.46 7.03
C ALA A 178 -4.62 3.64 5.72
N LEU A 179 -3.52 3.69 4.94
CA LEU A 179 -3.40 2.91 3.70
C LEU A 179 -3.45 1.40 3.96
N ARG A 180 -2.89 0.94 5.08
CA ARG A 180 -2.95 -0.48 5.45
C ARG A 180 -4.37 -0.94 5.74
N LYS A 181 -5.14 -0.15 6.49
CA LYS A 181 -6.57 -0.43 6.74
C LYS A 181 -7.31 -0.52 5.40
N LEU A 182 -7.09 0.46 4.51
CA LEU A 182 -7.70 0.53 3.19
C LEU A 182 -7.35 -0.68 2.31
N ILE A 183 -6.07 -1.02 2.15
CA ILE A 183 -5.61 -2.19 1.38
C ILE A 183 -6.19 -3.48 1.97
N LYS A 184 -6.22 -3.63 3.29
CA LYS A 184 -6.79 -4.81 3.95
C LYS A 184 -8.27 -4.99 3.58
N ILE A 185 -9.03 -3.91 3.50
CA ILE A 185 -10.45 -3.94 3.12
C ILE A 185 -10.61 -4.31 1.66
N ILE A 186 -9.83 -3.68 0.76
CA ILE A 186 -9.81 -4.04 -0.67
C ILE A 186 -9.57 -5.54 -0.84
N VAL A 187 -8.53 -6.07 -0.20
CA VAL A 187 -8.21 -7.51 -0.25
C VAL A 187 -9.34 -8.35 0.34
N GLY A 188 -9.93 -7.94 1.47
CA GLY A 188 -11.04 -8.63 2.11
C GLY A 188 -12.28 -8.75 1.20
N VAL A 189 -12.63 -7.66 0.52
CA VAL A 189 -13.76 -7.61 -0.43
C VAL A 189 -13.47 -8.49 -1.65
N VAL A 190 -12.28 -8.38 -2.25
CA VAL A 190 -11.84 -9.25 -3.37
C VAL A 190 -11.85 -10.73 -2.97
N MET A 191 -11.42 -11.06 -1.76
CA MET A 191 -11.46 -12.44 -1.23
C MET A 191 -12.89 -12.94 -1.06
N HIS A 192 -13.81 -12.10 -0.58
CA HIS A 192 -15.22 -12.47 -0.42
C HIS A 192 -15.86 -12.82 -1.77
N VAL A 193 -15.70 -11.95 -2.76
CA VAL A 193 -16.20 -12.19 -4.12
C VAL A 193 -15.56 -13.42 -4.73
N THR A 194 -14.24 -13.60 -4.58
CA THR A 194 -13.54 -14.79 -5.08
C THR A 194 -14.05 -16.08 -4.44
N ASP A 195 -14.45 -16.04 -3.16
CA ASP A 195 -14.99 -17.21 -2.46
C ASP A 195 -16.44 -17.52 -2.88
N GLU A 196 -17.28 -16.51 -3.12
CA GLU A 196 -18.65 -16.68 -3.61
C GLU A 196 -18.70 -17.24 -5.03
N MET A 197 -17.70 -16.90 -5.84
CA MET A 197 -17.53 -17.46 -7.17
C MET A 197 -17.17 -18.95 -7.09
N ASP A 198 -18.19 -19.82 -7.17
CA ASP A 198 -17.98 -21.22 -7.45
C ASP A 198 -17.25 -21.32 -8.81
N GLY A 199 -16.17 -22.13 -8.90
CA GLY A 199 -15.20 -22.13 -10.01
C GLY A 199 -15.71 -22.54 -11.40
N ALA A 200 -17.02 -22.40 -11.65
CA ALA A 200 -17.74 -22.60 -12.90
C ALA A 200 -18.17 -21.27 -13.57
N ALA A 201 -17.86 -20.11 -12.98
CA ALA A 201 -18.06 -18.83 -13.65
C ALA A 201 -17.18 -18.73 -14.91
N ASP A 202 -17.72 -18.18 -16.00
CA ASP A 202 -16.94 -17.85 -17.18
C ASP A 202 -15.91 -16.74 -16.86
N ALA A 203 -14.92 -16.57 -17.76
CA ALA A 203 -13.81 -15.66 -17.53
C ALA A 203 -14.25 -14.18 -17.49
N ASP A 204 -15.29 -13.81 -18.25
CA ASP A 204 -15.75 -12.43 -18.37
C ASP A 204 -16.54 -12.00 -17.12
N GLU A 205 -17.45 -12.84 -16.63
CA GLU A 205 -18.16 -12.63 -15.36
C GLU A 205 -17.16 -12.61 -14.19
N ARG A 206 -16.09 -13.41 -14.28
CA ARG A 206 -15.00 -13.39 -13.29
C ARG A 206 -14.24 -12.09 -13.26
N SER A 207 -13.80 -11.60 -14.41
CA SER A 207 -13.14 -10.31 -14.54
C SER A 207 -14.04 -9.20 -14.00
N LYS A 208 -15.29 -9.14 -14.46
CA LYS A 208 -16.26 -8.12 -14.06
C LYS A 208 -16.47 -8.05 -12.55
N ARG A 209 -16.74 -9.20 -11.91
CA ARG A 209 -16.94 -9.25 -10.45
C ARG A 209 -15.70 -8.83 -9.66
N LEU A 210 -14.51 -9.17 -10.15
CA LEU A 210 -13.27 -8.79 -9.50
C LEU A 210 -12.97 -7.29 -9.66
N ASP A 211 -13.24 -6.69 -10.83
CA ASP A 211 -13.16 -5.23 -11.03
C ASP A 211 -14.09 -4.50 -10.05
N GLU A 212 -15.35 -4.93 -9.99
CA GLU A 212 -16.35 -4.39 -9.06
C GLU A 212 -15.88 -4.52 -7.61
N ALA A 213 -15.34 -5.68 -7.22
CA ALA A 213 -14.84 -5.93 -5.86
C ALA A 213 -13.67 -5.01 -5.48
N ILE A 214 -12.74 -4.74 -6.40
CA ILE A 214 -11.61 -3.83 -6.16
C ILE A 214 -12.13 -2.41 -5.90
N ARG A 215 -13.05 -1.93 -6.75
CA ARG A 215 -13.63 -0.59 -6.64
C ARG A 215 -14.48 -0.43 -5.39
N LEU A 216 -15.36 -1.39 -5.10
CA LEU A 216 -16.16 -1.42 -3.86
C LEU A 216 -15.27 -1.46 -2.62
N GLY A 217 -14.22 -2.27 -2.66
CA GLY A 217 -13.25 -2.37 -1.57
C GLY A 217 -12.55 -1.05 -1.29
N TYR A 218 -12.18 -0.30 -2.34
CA TYR A 218 -11.62 1.05 -2.18
C TYR A 218 -12.67 2.02 -1.64
N SER A 219 -13.85 2.09 -2.28
CA SER A 219 -14.93 3.02 -1.91
C SER A 219 -15.40 2.85 -0.47
N TYR A 220 -15.62 1.61 -0.03
CA TYR A 220 -15.97 1.33 1.36
C TYR A 220 -14.78 1.56 2.29
N GLY A 221 -13.58 1.17 1.85
CA GLY A 221 -12.37 1.31 2.65
C GLY A 221 -12.01 2.75 2.99
N LEU A 222 -12.39 3.74 2.14
CA LEU A 222 -12.16 5.17 2.38
C LEU A 222 -12.81 5.68 3.68
N THR A 223 -13.83 4.99 4.20
CA THR A 223 -14.47 5.33 5.48
C THR A 223 -13.47 5.30 6.64
N TYR A 224 -12.39 4.52 6.56
CA TYR A 224 -11.37 4.52 7.61
C TYR A 224 -10.49 5.77 7.62
N PRO A 225 -9.71 6.09 6.56
CA PRO A 225 -8.91 7.31 6.54
C PRO A 225 -9.77 8.57 6.70
N PHE A 226 -10.90 8.65 5.99
CA PHE A 226 -11.59 9.91 5.79
C PHE A 226 -12.84 10.11 6.66
N ILE A 227 -13.26 9.11 7.42
CA ILE A 227 -14.33 9.27 8.42
C ILE A 227 -13.81 8.90 9.81
N ASP A 228 -13.29 7.69 10.00
CA ASP A 228 -12.81 7.20 11.30
C ASP A 228 -11.59 8.01 11.79
N ASP A 229 -10.45 7.88 11.09
CA ASP A 229 -9.19 8.49 11.50
C ASP A 229 -9.25 10.03 11.46
N LEU A 230 -9.93 10.62 10.47
CA LEU A 230 -10.07 12.09 10.35
C LEU A 230 -10.88 12.71 11.50
N LEU A 231 -11.98 12.07 11.93
CA LEU A 231 -12.77 12.57 13.05
C LEU A 231 -12.12 12.27 14.41
N ASP A 232 -11.25 11.27 14.50
CA ASP A 232 -10.51 10.94 15.72
C ASP A 232 -9.27 11.83 15.91
N CYS A 233 -8.62 12.25 14.83
CA CYS A 233 -7.42 13.09 14.91
C CYS A 233 -7.70 14.51 15.44
N SER A 234 -6.65 15.22 15.87
CA SER A 234 -6.73 16.58 16.40
C SER A 234 -6.76 17.69 15.34
N LEU A 235 -6.82 17.33 14.04
CA LEU A 235 -6.74 18.28 12.93
C LEU A 235 -7.98 19.18 12.82
N LEU A 236 -9.17 18.58 12.94
CA LEU A 236 -10.44 19.29 12.91
C LEU A 236 -10.80 19.78 14.32
N ASN A 237 -11.21 21.04 14.44
CA ASN A 237 -11.74 21.56 15.70
C ASN A 237 -13.15 21.00 15.99
N ALA A 238 -13.72 21.31 17.16
CA ALA A 238 -15.01 20.75 17.59
C ALA A 238 -16.19 21.12 16.66
N GLU A 239 -16.20 22.35 16.12
CA GLU A 239 -17.23 22.82 15.18
C GLU A 239 -17.08 22.13 13.82
N GLU A 240 -15.85 22.05 13.31
CA GLU A 240 -15.50 21.32 12.08
C GLU A 240 -15.90 19.84 12.17
N LYS A 241 -15.60 19.16 13.29
CA LYS A 241 -15.99 17.76 13.52
C LYS A 241 -17.51 17.58 13.54
N GLN A 242 -18.23 18.53 14.14
CA GLN A 242 -19.69 18.50 14.20
C GLN A 242 -20.28 18.68 12.80
N GLN A 243 -19.84 19.69 12.05
CA GLN A 243 -20.25 19.94 10.68
C GLN A 243 -19.97 18.73 9.77
N TYR A 244 -18.78 18.11 9.90
CA TYR A 244 -18.43 16.91 9.14
C TYR A 244 -19.33 15.73 9.48
N SER A 245 -19.63 15.54 10.76
CA SER A 245 -20.50 14.46 11.23
C SER A 245 -21.94 14.65 10.74
N ASP A 246 -22.43 15.89 10.73
CA ASP A 246 -23.77 16.22 10.24
C ASP A 246 -23.89 16.02 8.71
N MET A 247 -22.83 16.29 7.96
CA MET A 247 -22.76 16.01 6.53
C MET A 247 -22.85 14.51 6.24
N ILE A 248 -22.11 13.67 6.97
CA ILE A 248 -22.17 12.20 6.81
C ILE A 248 -23.56 11.69 7.19
N ARG A 249 -24.10 12.16 8.33
CA ARG A 249 -25.45 11.84 8.78
C ARG A 249 -26.47 12.17 7.70
N THR A 250 -26.45 13.39 7.18
CA THR A 250 -27.37 13.84 6.12
C THR A 250 -27.25 12.96 4.87
N SER A 251 -26.03 12.59 4.48
CA SER A 251 -25.79 11.73 3.31
C SER A 251 -26.42 10.33 3.45
N LEU A 252 -26.35 9.76 4.65
CA LEU A 252 -26.94 8.45 4.96
C LEU A 252 -28.47 8.50 5.06
N LEU A 253 -29.02 9.63 5.51
CA LEU A 253 -30.47 9.83 5.65
C LEU A 253 -31.15 10.16 4.31
N GLU A 254 -30.59 11.10 3.56
CA GLU A 254 -31.18 11.58 2.31
C GLU A 254 -30.79 10.71 1.11
N GLY A 255 -29.78 9.84 1.28
CA GLY A 255 -29.27 8.99 0.21
C GLY A 255 -28.51 9.78 -0.87
N THR A 256 -28.13 11.03 -0.60
CA THR A 256 -27.41 11.94 -1.49
C THR A 256 -26.36 12.71 -0.71
N VAL A 257 -25.16 12.88 -1.29
CA VAL A 257 -24.10 13.69 -0.66
C VAL A 257 -24.33 15.18 -0.98
N PRO A 258 -24.40 16.07 0.01
CA PRO A 258 -24.64 17.50 -0.19
C PRO A 258 -23.65 18.14 -1.17
N GLU A 259 -24.08 19.08 -2.03
CA GLU A 259 -23.27 19.59 -3.15
C GLU A 259 -22.09 20.48 -2.73
N HIS A 260 -22.20 21.25 -1.64
CA HIS A 260 -21.14 22.14 -1.16
C HIS A 260 -21.38 22.54 0.30
N CYS A 261 -20.38 22.38 1.17
CA CYS A 261 -20.33 23.08 2.45
C CYS A 261 -19.22 24.12 2.36
N GLU A 262 -19.53 25.41 2.60
CA GLU A 262 -18.49 26.37 2.95
C GLU A 262 -17.78 25.84 4.21
N TRP A 263 -16.47 25.70 4.14
CA TRP A 263 -15.66 25.19 5.23
C TRP A 263 -14.85 26.35 5.82
N PRO A 264 -15.30 26.95 6.94
CA PRO A 264 -14.57 28.05 7.55
C PRO A 264 -13.34 27.51 8.27
N GLY A 265 -12.16 27.58 7.66
CA GLY A 265 -10.92 27.18 8.33
C GLY A 265 -9.73 26.91 7.41
N PRO A 266 -8.54 26.68 8.00
CA PRO A 266 -7.31 26.39 7.25
C PRO A 266 -7.34 25.02 6.53
N ASN A 267 -8.29 24.15 6.87
CA ASN A 267 -8.41 22.79 6.35
C ASN A 267 -9.29 22.66 5.09
N GLN A 268 -9.74 23.77 4.51
CA GLN A 268 -10.71 23.79 3.40
C GLN A 268 -10.30 22.90 2.22
N GLU A 269 -9.05 22.98 1.74
CA GLU A 269 -8.58 22.19 0.59
C GLU A 269 -8.62 20.67 0.85
N LEU A 270 -8.24 20.25 2.06
CA LEU A 270 -8.27 18.85 2.46
C LEU A 270 -9.72 18.36 2.50
N VAL A 271 -10.61 19.11 3.15
CA VAL A 271 -12.02 18.71 3.31
C VAL A 271 -12.73 18.67 1.95
N GLN A 272 -12.44 19.62 1.05
CA GLN A 272 -12.96 19.59 -0.32
C GLN A 272 -12.54 18.32 -1.08
N TYR A 273 -11.25 17.96 -1.01
CA TYR A 273 -10.75 16.72 -1.61
C TYR A 273 -11.42 15.49 -1.01
N VAL A 274 -11.44 15.39 0.32
CA VAL A 274 -12.04 14.26 1.04
C VAL A 274 -13.52 14.13 0.70
N HIS A 275 -14.26 15.24 0.67
CA HIS A 275 -15.66 15.26 0.32
C HIS A 275 -15.92 14.79 -1.11
N ALA A 276 -15.09 15.21 -2.08
CA ALA A 276 -15.20 14.75 -3.47
C ALA A 276 -14.95 13.24 -3.59
N GLU A 277 -13.90 12.71 -2.94
CA GLU A 277 -13.59 11.27 -2.97
C GLU A 277 -14.67 10.43 -2.27
N LEU A 278 -15.16 10.87 -1.11
CA LEU A 278 -16.26 10.18 -0.40
C LEU A 278 -17.57 10.25 -1.19
N ARG A 279 -17.84 11.35 -1.90
CA ARG A 279 -19.01 11.47 -2.78
C ARG A 279 -18.94 10.46 -3.92
N GLU A 280 -17.81 10.37 -4.60
CA GLU A 280 -17.59 9.40 -5.68
C GLU A 280 -17.78 7.97 -5.15
N ALA A 281 -17.17 7.65 -4.00
CA ALA A 281 -17.28 6.35 -3.35
C ALA A 281 -18.72 6.00 -2.95
N PHE A 282 -19.44 6.93 -2.33
CA PHE A 282 -20.83 6.75 -1.92
C PHE A 282 -21.74 6.51 -3.13
N ASN A 283 -21.58 7.30 -4.19
CA ASN A 283 -22.35 7.13 -5.41
C ASN A 283 -22.02 5.79 -6.07
N TYR A 284 -20.75 5.38 -6.13
CA TYR A 284 -20.35 4.10 -6.68
C TYR A 284 -21.03 2.92 -5.94
N ILE A 285 -20.96 2.92 -4.60
CA ILE A 285 -21.64 1.90 -3.78
C ILE A 285 -23.15 1.92 -4.03
N LYS A 286 -23.78 3.10 -4.03
CA LYS A 286 -25.22 3.27 -4.26
C LYS A 286 -25.68 2.68 -5.60
N HIS A 287 -24.95 2.95 -6.69
CA HIS A 287 -25.28 2.42 -8.02
C HIS A 287 -25.08 0.90 -8.12
N TYR A 288 -24.17 0.35 -7.32
CA TYR A 288 -23.95 -1.09 -7.25
C TYR A 288 -25.08 -1.85 -6.54
N GLN A 289 -25.73 -1.22 -5.56
CA GLN A 289 -26.77 -1.84 -4.76
C GLN A 289 -28.00 -2.23 -5.59
N LYS A 290 -28.53 -3.43 -5.35
CA LYS A 290 -29.87 -3.80 -5.82
C LYS A 290 -30.93 -2.95 -5.09
N PRO A 291 -32.05 -2.58 -5.73
CA PRO A 291 -33.07 -1.73 -5.10
C PRO A 291 -33.62 -2.26 -3.77
N ASP A 292 -33.73 -3.59 -3.63
CA ASP A 292 -34.16 -4.29 -2.41
C ASP A 292 -33.09 -4.31 -1.30
N ARG A 293 -31.82 -4.03 -1.63
CA ARG A 293 -30.68 -4.05 -0.71
C ARG A 293 -30.23 -2.67 -0.25
N LEU A 294 -30.60 -1.64 -0.99
CA LEU A 294 -30.20 -0.27 -0.70
C LEU A 294 -30.65 0.21 0.69
N HIS A 295 -31.85 -0.18 1.13
CA HIS A 295 -32.34 0.12 2.49
C HIS A 295 -31.44 -0.50 3.57
N ALA A 296 -31.06 -1.77 3.41
CA ALA A 296 -30.19 -2.46 4.37
C ALA A 296 -28.80 -1.82 4.42
N PHE A 297 -28.26 -1.35 3.29
CA PHE A 297 -27.02 -0.59 3.26
C PHE A 297 -27.10 0.71 4.06
N TYR A 298 -28.15 1.51 3.86
CA TYR A 298 -28.34 2.77 4.62
C TYR A 298 -28.55 2.52 6.11
N GLU A 299 -29.40 1.55 6.47
CA GLU A 299 -29.66 1.18 7.86
C GLU A 299 -28.37 0.76 8.57
N GLN A 300 -27.59 -0.17 8.00
CA GLN A 300 -26.36 -0.65 8.63
C GLN A 300 -25.28 0.44 8.68
N SER A 301 -25.15 1.26 7.64
CA SER A 301 -24.20 2.37 7.62
C SER A 301 -24.53 3.44 8.64
N TYR A 302 -25.82 3.78 8.79
CA TYR A 302 -26.29 4.73 9.81
C TYR A 302 -26.07 4.18 11.22
N VAL A 303 -26.41 2.92 11.49
CA VAL A 303 -26.20 2.28 12.79
C VAL A 303 -24.72 2.28 13.17
N PHE A 304 -23.83 1.94 12.22
CA PHE A 304 -22.39 1.96 12.43
C PHE A 304 -21.89 3.36 12.78
N PHE A 305 -22.21 4.36 11.95
CA PHE A 305 -21.77 5.74 12.12
C PHE A 305 -22.29 6.35 13.43
N GLN A 306 -23.59 6.16 13.74
CA GLN A 306 -24.20 6.65 14.97
C GLN A 306 -23.57 6.01 16.21
N ALA A 307 -23.28 4.71 16.17
CA ALA A 307 -22.62 4.03 17.28
C ALA A 307 -21.18 4.55 17.52
N GLN A 308 -20.44 4.85 16.44
CA GLN A 308 -19.12 5.48 16.55
C GLN A 308 -19.19 6.90 17.11
N ASP A 309 -20.13 7.72 16.62
CA ASP A 309 -20.31 9.11 17.07
C ASP A 309 -20.71 9.19 18.55
N VAL A 310 -21.61 8.31 19.01
CA VAL A 310 -21.97 8.18 20.43
C VAL A 310 -20.76 7.81 21.28
N ASP A 311 -19.88 6.93 20.78
CA ASP A 311 -18.68 6.52 21.51
C ASP A 311 -17.62 7.63 21.58
N ARG A 312 -17.37 8.32 20.45
CA ARG A 312 -16.40 9.41 20.33
C ARG A 312 -16.70 10.60 21.26
N ARG A 313 -17.97 10.86 21.54
CA ARG A 313 -18.40 11.95 22.43
C ARG A 313 -18.15 11.66 23.90
N LYS A 314 -17.80 10.42 24.27
CA LYS A 314 -17.57 10.06 25.67
C LYS A 314 -16.28 10.66 26.19
N LYS A 315 -16.30 11.06 27.46
CA LYS A 315 -15.13 11.59 28.16
C LYS A 315 -14.83 10.76 29.39
N LEU A 316 -13.58 10.31 29.53
CA LEU A 316 -13.19 9.39 30.59
C LEU A 316 -13.38 9.96 31.99
N ASP A 317 -13.46 11.29 32.15
CA ASP A 317 -13.72 11.94 33.44
C ASP A 317 -15.20 12.06 33.82
N ASN A 318 -16.14 11.68 32.95
CA ASN A 318 -17.56 11.63 33.28
C ASN A 318 -17.89 10.35 34.08
N PRO A 319 -18.23 10.43 35.38
CA PRO A 319 -18.49 9.25 36.21
C PRO A 319 -19.89 8.65 36.01
N GLY A 320 -20.73 9.27 35.17
CA GLY A 320 -22.16 9.01 35.08
C GLY A 320 -22.59 7.91 34.11
N TYR A 321 -21.68 7.36 33.29
CA TYR A 321 -22.08 6.36 32.29
C TYR A 321 -22.62 5.08 32.94
N THR A 322 -23.70 4.57 32.34
CA THR A 322 -24.31 3.26 32.61
C THR A 322 -23.55 2.15 31.89
N ASN A 323 -23.78 0.89 32.27
CA ASN A 323 -23.19 -0.23 31.54
C ASN A 323 -23.72 -0.27 30.09
N GLU A 324 -24.99 0.04 29.89
CA GLU A 324 -25.64 0.07 28.59
C GLU A 324 -24.98 1.10 27.65
N GLU A 325 -24.71 2.32 28.14
CA GLU A 325 -23.99 3.36 27.37
C GLU A 325 -22.54 2.96 27.04
N LEU A 326 -21.90 2.13 27.86
CA LEU A 326 -20.54 1.63 27.62
C LEU A 326 -20.51 0.49 26.60
N TYR A 327 -21.49 -0.41 26.63
CA TYR A 327 -21.45 -1.65 25.84
C TYR A 327 -22.33 -1.63 24.58
N TYR A 328 -23.49 -0.96 24.55
CA TYR A 328 -24.35 -0.97 23.36
C TYR A 328 -23.67 -0.40 22.12
N PRO A 329 -23.06 0.80 22.15
CA PRO A 329 -22.38 1.36 20.99
C PRO A 329 -21.21 0.48 20.53
N VAL A 330 -20.51 -0.16 21.47
CA VAL A 330 -19.42 -1.11 21.21
C VAL A 330 -19.93 -2.36 20.48
N ILE A 331 -21.04 -2.96 20.91
CA ILE A 331 -21.68 -4.09 20.22
C ILE A 331 -22.09 -3.68 18.81
N LEU A 332 -22.78 -2.54 18.68
CA LEU A 332 -23.31 -2.07 17.40
C LEU A 332 -22.20 -1.73 16.40
N LYS A 333 -21.20 -0.92 16.78
CA LYS A 333 -20.12 -0.53 15.85
C LYS A 333 -19.30 -1.75 15.39
N SER A 334 -19.03 -2.68 16.31
CA SER A 334 -18.25 -3.88 15.98
C SER A 334 -19.04 -4.90 15.12
N ALA A 335 -20.35 -5.01 15.30
CA ALA A 335 -21.20 -5.83 14.43
C ALA A 335 -21.41 -5.19 13.05
N ALA A 336 -21.82 -3.92 13.02
CA ALA A 336 -22.22 -3.23 11.79
C ALA A 336 -21.06 -3.07 10.81
N SER A 337 -19.82 -2.82 11.29
CA SER A 337 -18.62 -2.79 10.41
C SER A 337 -18.43 -4.05 9.56
N ARG A 338 -18.93 -5.20 10.01
CA ARG A 338 -18.85 -6.47 9.26
C ARG A 338 -20.08 -6.72 8.41
N LEU A 339 -21.25 -6.35 8.90
CA LEU A 339 -22.52 -6.46 8.16
C LEU A 339 -22.54 -5.55 6.92
N ILE A 340 -21.94 -4.35 7.00
CA ILE A 340 -21.86 -3.43 5.86
C ILE A 340 -21.09 -4.04 4.68
N VAL A 341 -20.04 -4.83 4.91
CA VAL A 341 -19.28 -5.43 3.81
C VAL A 341 -20.16 -6.33 2.93
N ARG A 342 -21.11 -7.07 3.53
CA ARG A 342 -22.06 -7.89 2.76
C ARG A 342 -23.10 -7.07 2.03
N THR A 343 -23.61 -6.00 2.64
CA THR A 343 -24.55 -5.12 1.95
C THR A 343 -23.86 -4.43 0.78
N VAL A 344 -22.63 -3.92 0.97
CA VAL A 344 -21.78 -3.37 -0.10
C VAL A 344 -21.62 -4.36 -1.26
N LEU A 345 -21.46 -5.65 -0.98
CA LEU A 345 -21.33 -6.71 -1.99
C LEU A 345 -22.65 -7.22 -2.59
N SER A 346 -23.81 -6.74 -2.12
CA SER A 346 -25.14 -7.25 -2.52
C SER A 346 -25.28 -8.78 -2.40
N ALA A 347 -24.59 -9.37 -1.42
CA ALA A 347 -24.63 -10.80 -1.13
C ALA A 347 -26.05 -11.26 -0.75
N SER A 348 -26.41 -12.52 -1.03
CA SER A 348 -27.71 -13.09 -0.66
C SER A 348 -27.93 -13.07 0.85
N GLU A 349 -29.17 -12.98 1.35
CA GLU A 349 -29.44 -13.10 2.81
C GLU A 349 -29.00 -14.46 3.36
N ASP A 350 -28.38 -14.45 4.53
CA ASP A 350 -27.97 -15.64 5.28
C ASP A 350 -28.14 -15.31 6.76
N GLU A 351 -29.28 -15.70 7.33
CA GLU A 351 -29.63 -15.39 8.73
C GLU A 351 -28.59 -15.96 9.71
N ASP A 352 -28.03 -17.14 9.41
CA ASP A 352 -26.99 -17.75 10.24
C ASP A 352 -25.72 -16.88 10.21
N PHE A 353 -25.30 -16.38 9.05
CA PHE A 353 -24.17 -15.44 8.97
C PHE A 353 -24.44 -14.14 9.73
N ASP A 354 -25.59 -13.51 9.53
CA ASP A 354 -25.88 -12.19 10.12
C ASP A 354 -25.88 -12.31 11.65
N GLN A 355 -26.44 -13.41 12.16
CA GLN A 355 -26.42 -13.75 13.56
C GLN A 355 -25.00 -14.04 14.07
N HIS A 356 -24.22 -14.88 13.39
CA HIS A 356 -22.83 -15.17 13.76
C HIS A 356 -21.99 -13.89 13.82
N THR A 357 -22.13 -13.03 12.82
CA THR A 357 -21.37 -11.79 12.66
C THR A 357 -21.72 -10.77 13.73
N PHE A 358 -23.02 -10.63 14.03
CA PHE A 358 -23.50 -9.71 15.07
C PHE A 358 -22.93 -10.09 16.44
N TYR A 359 -23.04 -11.35 16.85
CA TYR A 359 -22.57 -11.78 18.17
C TYR A 359 -21.05 -11.82 18.30
N TYR A 360 -20.36 -12.12 17.20
CA TYR A 360 -18.90 -12.19 17.18
C TYR A 360 -18.23 -10.81 17.28
N GLY A 361 -18.88 -9.73 16.87
CA GLY A 361 -18.29 -8.39 16.80
C GLY A 361 -17.59 -7.95 18.10
N ILE A 362 -18.29 -8.05 19.24
CA ILE A 362 -17.79 -7.62 20.55
C ILE A 362 -16.61 -8.46 21.06
N TYR A 363 -16.47 -9.72 20.63
CA TYR A 363 -15.33 -10.57 21.01
C TYR A 363 -14.00 -9.93 20.55
N ASN A 364 -13.94 -9.49 19.30
CA ASN A 364 -12.74 -8.84 18.79
C ASN A 364 -12.53 -7.47 19.44
N GLN A 365 -13.60 -6.67 19.61
CA GLN A 365 -13.47 -5.33 20.19
C GLN A 365 -12.91 -5.39 21.62
N LEU A 366 -13.43 -6.28 22.48
CA LEU A 366 -12.90 -6.43 23.84
C LEU A 366 -11.46 -6.96 23.86
N ALA A 367 -11.08 -7.81 22.90
CA ALA A 367 -9.70 -8.28 22.79
C ALA A 367 -8.74 -7.16 22.39
N ASP A 368 -9.16 -6.28 21.48
CA ASP A 368 -8.39 -5.12 21.02
C ASP A 368 -8.30 -4.06 22.14
N ASP A 369 -9.42 -3.69 22.77
CA ASP A 369 -9.47 -2.76 23.91
C ASP A 369 -8.61 -3.25 25.10
N PHE A 370 -8.58 -4.58 25.34
CA PHE A 370 -7.71 -5.14 26.38
C PHE A 370 -6.23 -5.01 26.01
N ALA A 371 -5.90 -5.23 24.73
CA ALA A 371 -4.54 -5.09 24.27
C ALA A 371 -4.10 -3.63 24.51
N ASP A 372 -4.90 -2.67 24.05
CA ASP A 372 -4.50 -1.26 23.95
C ASP A 372 -4.88 -0.43 25.19
N VAL A 373 -5.37 -1.08 26.24
CA VAL A 373 -5.83 -0.46 27.50
C VAL A 373 -4.92 0.63 28.09
N PHE A 374 -3.60 0.47 28.02
CA PHE A 374 -2.66 1.47 28.55
C PHE A 374 -2.45 2.66 27.61
N GLU A 375 -2.54 2.43 26.31
CA GLU A 375 -2.46 3.49 25.29
C GLU A 375 -3.77 4.30 25.34
N ASP A 376 -4.92 3.62 25.31
CA ASP A 376 -6.25 4.22 25.46
C ASP A 376 -6.39 5.04 26.76
N MET A 377 -5.85 4.54 27.87
CA MET A 377 -5.87 5.25 29.15
C MET A 377 -5.06 6.55 29.11
N ARG A 378 -3.93 6.58 28.40
CA ARG A 378 -3.14 7.82 28.23
C ARG A 378 -3.85 8.82 27.33
N ASP A 379 -4.51 8.31 26.30
CA ASP A 379 -5.19 9.13 25.30
C ASP A 379 -6.58 9.60 25.77
N GLY A 380 -7.02 9.12 26.95
CA GLY A 380 -8.30 9.49 27.56
C GLY A 380 -9.50 8.85 26.86
N ALA A 381 -9.28 7.81 26.06
CA ALA A 381 -10.32 7.10 25.33
C ALA A 381 -11.22 6.31 26.31
N VAL A 382 -12.54 6.34 26.06
CA VAL A 382 -13.52 5.63 26.88
C VAL A 382 -13.79 4.27 26.26
N THR A 383 -13.15 3.24 26.79
CA THR A 383 -13.43 1.84 26.49
C THR A 383 -14.00 1.16 27.74
N PRO A 384 -14.67 0.00 27.60
CA PRO A 384 -15.09 -0.79 28.77
C PRO A 384 -13.97 -1.03 29.78
N TYR A 385 -12.73 -1.24 29.31
CA TYR A 385 -11.56 -1.44 30.16
C TYR A 385 -11.08 -0.16 30.84
N THR A 386 -10.88 0.94 30.10
CA THR A 386 -10.39 2.18 30.71
C THR A 386 -11.38 2.74 31.74
N TYR A 387 -12.68 2.69 31.41
CA TYR A 387 -13.73 3.16 32.31
C TYR A 387 -13.83 2.30 33.58
N TYR A 388 -13.82 0.97 33.45
CA TYR A 388 -13.82 0.07 34.60
C TYR A 388 -12.60 0.31 35.50
N LEU A 389 -11.40 0.39 34.93
CA LEU A 389 -10.17 0.64 35.69
C LEU A 389 -10.23 1.99 36.43
N ARG A 390 -10.81 3.03 35.82
CA ARG A 390 -10.95 4.36 36.44
C ARG A 390 -11.94 4.37 37.61
N TYR A 391 -13.10 3.71 37.48
CA TYR A 391 -14.23 3.90 38.39
C TYR A 391 -14.62 2.71 39.27
N ARG A 392 -14.06 1.50 39.07
CA ARG A 392 -14.44 0.26 39.80
C ARG A 392 -14.55 0.39 41.32
N VAL A 393 -13.73 1.24 41.95
CA VAL A 393 -13.74 1.44 43.42
C VAL A 393 -14.97 2.23 43.87
N LYS A 394 -15.42 3.19 43.05
CA LYS A 394 -16.56 4.07 43.36
C LYS A 394 -17.89 3.54 42.80
N ARG A 395 -17.83 2.70 41.77
CA ARG A 395 -18.97 2.17 41.02
C ARG A 395 -18.93 0.63 41.00
N PRO A 396 -19.39 -0.04 42.08
CA PRO A 396 -19.40 -1.51 42.17
C PRO A 396 -20.42 -2.16 41.23
N ASP A 397 -21.33 -1.38 40.66
CA ASP A 397 -22.31 -1.80 39.65
C ASP A 397 -21.71 -2.02 38.26
N LEU A 398 -20.46 -1.60 38.02
CA LEU A 398 -19.82 -1.75 36.72
C LEU A 398 -19.51 -3.21 36.41
N ILE A 399 -19.84 -3.61 35.19
CA ILE A 399 -19.51 -4.93 34.66
C ILE A 399 -18.02 -4.99 34.37
N ASN A 400 -17.36 -6.01 34.93
CA ASN A 400 -15.96 -6.29 34.65
C ASN A 400 -15.80 -6.75 33.18
N PRO A 401 -15.13 -5.97 32.32
CA PRO A 401 -15.02 -6.27 30.89
C PRO A 401 -14.22 -7.56 30.62
N PHE A 402 -13.31 -7.94 31.51
CA PHE A 402 -12.55 -9.19 31.37
C PHE A 402 -13.42 -10.43 31.60
N GLU A 403 -14.33 -10.38 32.57
CA GLU A 403 -15.28 -11.47 32.80
C GLU A 403 -16.35 -11.52 31.70
N LEU A 404 -16.78 -10.35 31.21
CA LEU A 404 -17.68 -10.27 30.06
C LEU A 404 -17.02 -10.87 28.81
N TYR A 405 -15.74 -10.60 28.55
CA TYR A 405 -14.99 -11.17 27.43
C TYR A 405 -15.03 -12.71 27.42
N TRP A 406 -14.82 -13.35 28.58
CA TRP A 406 -14.95 -14.81 28.69
C TRP A 406 -16.40 -15.28 28.55
N THR A 407 -17.36 -14.50 29.04
CA THR A 407 -18.78 -14.79 28.85
C THR A 407 -19.17 -14.77 27.37
N VAL A 408 -18.64 -13.80 26.60
CA VAL A 408 -18.80 -13.73 25.14
C VAL A 408 -18.21 -14.98 24.47
N ILE A 409 -16.99 -15.40 24.84
CA ILE A 409 -16.38 -16.61 24.28
C ILE A 409 -17.24 -17.85 24.56
N ALA A 410 -17.74 -18.00 25.79
CA ALA A 410 -18.60 -19.12 26.17
C ALA A 410 -19.92 -19.13 25.36
N HIS A 411 -20.54 -17.95 25.21
CA HIS A 411 -21.75 -17.76 24.43
C HIS A 411 -21.52 -18.09 22.94
N LEU A 412 -20.43 -17.59 22.35
CA LEU A 412 -20.06 -17.91 20.97
C LEU A 412 -19.90 -19.41 20.77
N ILE A 413 -19.17 -20.09 21.67
CA ILE A 413 -18.94 -21.54 21.55
C ILE A 413 -20.26 -22.31 21.62
N ARG A 414 -21.12 -22.01 22.59
CA ARG A 414 -22.26 -22.87 22.95
C ARG A 414 -23.55 -22.50 22.23
N GLU A 415 -23.88 -21.22 22.19
CA GLU A 415 -25.17 -20.75 21.65
C GLU A 415 -25.05 -20.46 20.15
N VAL A 416 -23.96 -19.81 19.73
CA VAL A 416 -23.78 -19.38 18.33
C VAL A 416 -23.25 -20.53 17.47
N TYR A 417 -22.14 -21.14 17.86
CA TYR A 417 -21.50 -22.23 17.10
C TYR A 417 -21.84 -23.64 17.60
N ARG A 418 -22.84 -23.77 18.49
CA ARG A 418 -23.43 -25.04 18.95
C ARG A 418 -22.41 -26.11 19.42
N GLY A 419 -21.35 -25.68 20.09
CA GLY A 419 -20.30 -26.54 20.65
C GLY A 419 -19.32 -27.12 19.62
N HIS A 420 -19.25 -26.57 18.40
CA HIS A 420 -18.38 -27.10 17.36
C HIS A 420 -16.88 -27.06 17.75
N GLY A 421 -16.24 -28.23 17.78
CA GLY A 421 -14.89 -28.41 18.33
C GLY A 421 -13.82 -27.53 17.67
N LYS A 422 -13.81 -27.41 16.33
CA LYS A 422 -12.82 -26.58 15.62
C LYS A 422 -12.99 -25.09 15.94
N THR A 423 -14.23 -24.63 16.06
CA THR A 423 -14.54 -23.23 16.40
C THR A 423 -14.11 -22.91 17.83
N ARG A 424 -14.43 -23.79 18.78
CA ARG A 424 -13.96 -23.71 20.17
C ARG A 424 -12.45 -23.57 20.23
N ASP A 425 -11.73 -24.45 19.55
CA ASP A 425 -10.27 -24.47 19.59
C ASP A 425 -9.67 -23.19 19.01
N ILE A 426 -10.23 -22.66 17.91
CA ILE A 426 -9.78 -21.39 17.31
C ILE A 426 -10.03 -20.19 18.25
N LEU A 427 -11.22 -20.09 18.86
CA LEU A 427 -11.57 -18.98 19.75
C LEU A 427 -10.69 -18.97 21.01
N LEU A 428 -10.50 -20.15 21.64
CA LEU A 428 -9.66 -20.30 22.82
C LEU A 428 -8.19 -20.03 22.50
N ASP A 429 -7.68 -20.59 21.40
CA ASP A 429 -6.31 -20.38 20.97
C ASP A 429 -6.04 -18.89 20.71
N ARG A 430 -6.96 -18.18 20.03
CA ARG A 430 -6.80 -16.75 19.80
C ARG A 430 -6.89 -15.91 21.08
N ALA A 431 -7.79 -16.25 21.99
CA ALA A 431 -7.92 -15.56 23.28
C ALA A 431 -6.65 -15.73 24.13
N ILE A 432 -6.16 -16.96 24.29
CA ILE A 432 -4.96 -17.27 25.08
C ILE A 432 -3.71 -16.63 24.45
N ASN A 433 -3.55 -16.73 23.13
CA ASN A 433 -2.44 -16.09 22.44
C ASN A 433 -2.50 -14.56 22.50
N GLY A 434 -3.70 -13.97 22.51
CA GLY A 434 -3.91 -12.54 22.76
C GLY A 434 -3.36 -12.09 24.12
N LEU A 435 -3.71 -12.82 25.19
CA LEU A 435 -3.20 -12.54 26.53
C LEU A 435 -1.69 -12.71 26.62
N LYS A 436 -1.13 -13.75 25.99
CA LYS A 436 0.32 -13.97 25.95
C LYS A 436 1.06 -12.81 25.28
N ARG A 437 0.56 -12.33 24.15
CA ARG A 437 1.15 -11.17 23.45
C ARG A 437 1.05 -9.90 24.28
N CYS A 438 -0.08 -9.68 24.95
CA CYS A 438 -0.22 -8.54 25.86
C CYS A 438 0.85 -8.60 26.96
N LYS A 439 1.02 -9.76 27.62
CA LYS A 439 2.07 -9.99 28.63
C LYS A 439 3.48 -9.73 28.11
N GLU A 440 3.79 -10.15 26.87
CA GLU A 440 5.08 -9.89 26.22
C GLU A 440 5.27 -8.39 25.89
N ARG A 441 4.22 -7.68 25.47
CA ARG A 441 4.27 -6.25 25.13
C ARG A 441 4.45 -5.35 26.35
N ILE A 442 3.65 -5.54 27.39
CA ILE A 442 3.61 -4.62 28.56
C ILE A 442 4.55 -5.06 29.69
N GLY A 443 5.11 -6.26 29.60
CA GLY A 443 5.94 -6.88 30.63
C GLY A 443 5.14 -7.67 31.67
N ALA A 444 5.77 -8.69 32.25
CA ALA A 444 5.11 -9.64 33.15
C ALA A 444 4.56 -8.99 34.43
N GLU A 445 5.25 -8.00 34.98
CA GLU A 445 4.86 -7.32 36.23
C GLU A 445 3.55 -6.53 36.04
N LYS A 446 3.51 -5.59 35.09
CA LYS A 446 2.32 -4.81 34.75
C LYS A 446 1.14 -5.70 34.35
N TYR A 447 1.41 -6.76 33.58
CA TYR A 447 0.40 -7.73 33.21
C TYR A 447 -0.19 -8.43 34.45
N ASN A 448 0.65 -8.88 35.39
CA ASN A 448 0.18 -9.54 36.60
C ASN A 448 -0.63 -8.58 37.49
N GLU A 449 -0.24 -7.31 37.58
CA GLU A 449 -1.02 -6.28 38.29
C GLU A 449 -2.40 -6.08 37.67
N LEU A 450 -2.45 -5.91 36.34
CA LEU A 450 -3.69 -5.77 35.58
C LEU A 450 -4.60 -6.99 35.78
N MET A 451 -4.04 -8.21 35.68
CA MET A 451 -4.77 -9.45 35.92
C MET A 451 -5.21 -9.62 37.38
N GLY A 452 -4.46 -9.08 38.34
CA GLY A 452 -4.85 -9.05 39.75
C GLY A 452 -6.12 -8.25 39.99
N ILE A 453 -6.35 -7.20 39.19
CA ILE A 453 -7.57 -6.41 39.20
C ILE A 453 -8.69 -7.12 38.43
N LEU A 454 -8.44 -7.40 37.15
CA LEU A 454 -9.47 -7.84 36.19
C LEU A 454 -9.94 -9.28 36.39
N ALA A 455 -9.13 -10.15 36.98
CA ALA A 455 -9.49 -11.55 37.18
C ALA A 455 -9.78 -11.91 38.65
N SER A 456 -9.95 -10.90 39.50
CA SER A 456 -10.22 -11.07 40.94
C SER A 456 -11.51 -11.84 41.24
N GLY A 457 -12.52 -11.78 40.37
CA GLY A 457 -13.81 -12.45 40.57
C GLY A 457 -13.79 -13.98 40.44
N ASN A 458 -12.74 -14.58 39.86
CA ASN A 458 -12.54 -16.03 39.83
C ASN A 458 -11.05 -16.45 39.76
N PRO A 459 -10.36 -16.57 40.90
CA PRO A 459 -8.92 -16.87 40.93
C PRO A 459 -8.55 -18.27 40.43
N GLU A 460 -9.45 -19.26 40.53
CA GLU A 460 -9.19 -20.62 40.04
C GLU A 460 -9.21 -20.69 38.53
N PHE A 461 -10.25 -20.10 37.91
CA PHE A 461 -10.32 -20.00 36.46
C PHE A 461 -9.15 -19.19 35.89
N ASN A 462 -8.80 -18.07 36.53
CA ASN A 462 -7.63 -17.30 36.09
C ASN A 462 -6.33 -18.11 36.17
N ARG A 463 -6.12 -18.91 37.23
CA ARG A 463 -4.96 -19.82 37.31
C ARG A 463 -4.90 -20.79 36.13
N LEU A 464 -6.04 -21.34 35.72
CA LEU A 464 -6.14 -22.18 34.51
C LEU A 464 -5.77 -21.39 33.24
N VAL A 465 -6.33 -20.19 33.07
CA VAL A 465 -6.02 -19.30 31.93
C VAL A 465 -4.53 -18.96 31.87
N GLN A 466 -3.93 -18.53 32.98
CA GLN A 466 -2.50 -18.18 33.04
C GLN A 466 -1.59 -19.38 32.77
N HIS A 467 -2.00 -20.58 33.21
CA HIS A 467 -1.29 -21.81 32.86
C HIS A 467 -1.30 -22.06 31.34
N MET A 468 -2.44 -21.81 30.68
CA MET A 468 -2.53 -21.91 29.22
C MET A 468 -1.71 -20.82 28.52
N VAL A 469 -1.74 -19.57 29.00
CA VAL A 469 -0.91 -18.47 28.49
C VAL A 469 0.58 -18.80 28.54
N ASN A 470 1.05 -19.39 29.64
CA ASN A 470 2.46 -19.77 29.78
C ASN A 470 2.85 -20.96 28.89
N LYS A 471 1.90 -21.84 28.55
CA LYS A 471 2.13 -23.03 27.70
C LYS A 471 1.92 -22.82 26.21
N ALA A 472 1.25 -21.75 25.80
CA ALA A 472 0.91 -21.54 24.40
C ALA A 472 2.19 -21.40 23.56
N GLU A 473 2.41 -22.31 22.61
CA GLU A 473 3.59 -22.29 21.74
C GLU A 473 3.35 -21.45 20.48
N ASP A 474 2.22 -21.63 19.78
CA ASP A 474 1.98 -21.12 18.42
C ASP A 474 1.14 -19.84 18.38
N VAL A 475 1.79 -18.74 18.78
CA VAL A 475 1.19 -17.45 19.13
C VAL A 475 0.54 -16.69 17.97
N ASP A 476 0.99 -16.88 16.73
CA ASP A 476 0.58 -16.02 15.62
C ASP A 476 -0.20 -16.77 14.54
N PHE A 477 -1.33 -16.20 14.12
CA PHE A 477 -2.13 -16.71 13.01
C PHE A 477 -1.59 -16.18 11.68
N TYR A 478 -1.85 -16.89 10.57
CA TYR A 478 -1.38 -16.50 9.24
C TYR A 478 -1.87 -15.12 8.81
N ASP A 479 -3.06 -14.68 9.24
CA ASP A 479 -3.56 -13.31 8.97
C ASP A 479 -2.65 -12.24 9.57
N LYS A 480 -2.20 -12.47 10.81
CA LYS A 480 -1.23 -11.61 11.48
C LYS A 480 0.14 -11.71 10.81
N LEU A 481 0.59 -12.92 10.45
CA LEU A 481 1.86 -13.13 9.78
C LEU A 481 1.92 -12.43 8.41
N LEU A 482 0.83 -12.49 7.63
CA LEU A 482 0.66 -11.75 6.38
C LEU A 482 0.64 -10.25 6.60
N ARG A 483 -0.10 -9.79 7.62
CA ARG A 483 -0.12 -8.37 8.00
C ARG A 483 1.28 -7.90 8.34
N ASP A 484 1.97 -8.56 9.26
CA ASP A 484 3.29 -8.17 9.74
C ASP A 484 4.32 -8.23 8.58
N ARG A 485 4.23 -9.21 7.67
CA ARG A 485 5.01 -9.23 6.41
C ARG A 485 4.71 -8.02 5.53
N LEU A 486 3.45 -7.63 5.37
CA LEU A 486 3.08 -6.41 4.64
C LEU A 486 3.68 -5.17 5.30
N ILE A 487 3.69 -5.08 6.64
CA ILE A 487 4.36 -4.00 7.38
C ILE A 487 5.84 -3.94 7.01
N ASP A 488 6.51 -5.09 7.03
CA ASP A 488 7.95 -5.15 6.76
C ASP A 488 8.28 -4.85 5.29
N VAL A 489 7.41 -5.22 4.34
CA VAL A 489 7.55 -4.82 2.93
C VAL A 489 7.36 -3.32 2.78
N LEU A 490 6.32 -2.73 3.37
CA LEU A 490 6.06 -1.29 3.29
C LEU A 490 7.20 -0.47 3.94
N ARG A 491 7.70 -0.91 5.11
CA ARG A 491 8.84 -0.28 5.78
C ARG A 491 10.12 -0.38 4.96
N ARG A 492 10.42 -1.55 4.39
CA ARG A 492 11.58 -1.72 3.50
C ARG A 492 11.47 -0.84 2.27
N ASN A 493 10.31 -0.84 1.59
CA ASN A 493 10.07 0.03 0.44
C ASN A 493 10.25 1.52 0.78
N ARG A 494 9.82 1.96 1.97
CA ARG A 494 10.06 3.33 2.45
C ARG A 494 11.55 3.61 2.64
N GLN A 495 12.26 2.73 3.34
CA GLN A 495 13.70 2.87 3.57
C GLN A 495 14.49 2.86 2.26
N GLU A 496 14.13 2.00 1.30
CA GLU A 496 14.73 1.95 -0.03
C GLU A 496 14.43 3.21 -0.83
N LYS A 497 13.21 3.75 -0.75
CA LYS A 497 12.83 5.01 -1.40
C LYS A 497 13.61 6.20 -0.79
N GLU A 498 13.77 6.24 0.52
CA GLU A 498 14.59 7.25 1.20
C GLU A 498 16.07 7.13 0.81
N ALA A 499 16.62 5.91 0.83
CA ALA A 499 17.99 5.64 0.41
C ALA A 499 18.23 6.02 -1.06
N PHE A 500 17.27 5.72 -1.95
CA PHE A 500 17.28 6.14 -3.35
C PHE A 500 17.34 7.67 -3.46
N ARG A 501 16.45 8.39 -2.77
CA ARG A 501 16.44 9.87 -2.79
C ARG A 501 17.75 10.46 -2.26
N ASN A 502 18.22 9.99 -1.11
CA ASN A 502 19.47 10.43 -0.50
C ASN A 502 20.67 10.17 -1.43
N THR A 503 20.69 9.02 -2.11
CA THR A 503 21.73 8.69 -3.09
C THR A 503 21.68 9.65 -4.28
N VAL A 504 20.49 9.86 -4.86
CA VAL A 504 20.32 10.79 -5.98
C VAL A 504 20.76 12.21 -5.60
N GLU A 505 20.36 12.70 -4.44
CA GLU A 505 20.69 14.05 -3.95
C GLU A 505 22.20 14.20 -3.69
N SER A 506 22.80 13.29 -2.92
CA SER A 506 24.22 13.33 -2.57
C SER A 506 25.12 13.21 -3.80
N VAL A 507 24.81 12.28 -4.71
CA VAL A 507 25.58 12.09 -5.95
C VAL A 507 25.40 13.29 -6.87
N ARG A 508 24.19 13.85 -6.96
CA ARG A 508 23.93 15.07 -7.74
C ARG A 508 24.76 16.25 -7.25
N GLU A 509 24.91 16.43 -5.94
CA GLU A 509 25.77 17.49 -5.37
C GLU A 509 27.24 17.29 -5.76
N GLN A 510 27.75 16.07 -5.66
CA GLN A 510 29.11 15.74 -6.09
C GLN A 510 29.31 16.00 -7.60
N ILE A 511 28.34 15.60 -8.43
CA ILE A 511 28.37 15.86 -9.87
C ILE A 511 28.41 17.36 -10.13
N ASN A 512 27.52 18.14 -9.50
CA ASN A 512 27.45 19.58 -9.71
C ASN A 512 28.76 20.29 -9.30
N TYR A 513 29.47 19.79 -8.30
CA TYR A 513 30.78 20.32 -7.91
C TYR A 513 31.86 20.11 -8.98
N HIS A 514 31.84 18.97 -9.68
CA HIS A 514 32.84 18.61 -10.70
C HIS A 514 32.44 18.93 -12.15
N LEU A 515 31.21 19.38 -12.38
CA LEU A 515 30.67 19.61 -13.72
C LEU A 515 31.26 20.84 -14.45
N PRO A 516 31.50 21.99 -13.79
CA PRO A 516 31.97 23.19 -14.48
C PRO A 516 33.26 22.96 -15.26
N ILE A 517 33.34 23.54 -16.45
CA ILE A 517 34.55 23.55 -17.26
C ILE A 517 35.41 24.70 -16.76
N ALA A 518 36.60 24.38 -16.23
CA ALA A 518 37.57 25.39 -15.81
C ALA A 518 38.08 26.18 -17.03
N ALA A 519 38.04 27.51 -16.92
CA ALA A 519 38.71 28.40 -17.85
C ALA A 519 40.17 28.56 -17.42
N ASP A 520 41.08 28.47 -18.39
CA ASP A 520 42.46 28.91 -18.23
C ASP A 520 42.46 30.46 -18.23
N PRO A 521 42.98 31.14 -17.19
CA PRO A 521 43.02 32.61 -17.15
C PRO A 521 43.74 33.24 -18.34
N ASP A 522 44.69 32.52 -18.96
CA ASP A 522 45.45 32.97 -20.12
C ASP A 522 44.81 32.55 -21.45
N ALA A 523 43.63 31.94 -21.43
CA ALA A 523 42.90 31.55 -22.63
C ALA A 523 42.48 32.78 -23.46
N PRO A 524 42.44 32.65 -24.80
CA PRO A 524 41.89 33.71 -25.66
C PRO A 524 40.45 34.07 -25.24
N PRO A 525 40.05 35.36 -25.32
CA PRO A 525 38.71 35.81 -24.88
C PRO A 525 37.55 35.03 -25.51
N MET A 526 37.69 34.62 -26.78
CA MET A 526 36.68 33.81 -27.48
C MET A 526 36.51 32.41 -26.86
N LYS A 527 37.60 31.81 -26.37
CA LYS A 527 37.56 30.51 -25.67
C LYS A 527 36.89 30.65 -24.30
N ILE A 528 37.13 31.76 -23.60
CA ILE A 528 36.47 32.07 -22.33
C ILE A 528 34.96 32.21 -22.55
N SER A 529 34.53 33.00 -23.54
CA SER A 529 33.12 33.18 -23.86
C SER A 529 32.40 31.87 -24.21
N LEU A 530 33.06 30.96 -24.92
CA LEU A 530 32.51 29.64 -25.24
C LEU A 530 32.37 28.73 -24.01
N ILE A 531 33.33 28.81 -23.08
CA ILE A 531 33.29 28.11 -21.79
C ILE A 531 32.15 28.67 -20.94
N ASP A 532 31.96 29.99 -20.90
CA ASP A 532 30.88 30.63 -20.15
C ASP A 532 29.51 30.20 -20.67
N ALA A 533 29.31 30.15 -21.99
CA ALA A 533 28.06 29.66 -22.60
C ALA A 533 27.81 28.17 -22.29
N ALA A 534 28.86 27.35 -22.31
CA ALA A 534 28.77 25.94 -21.91
C ALA A 534 28.38 25.80 -20.44
N ASN A 535 29.08 26.51 -19.54
CA ASN A 535 28.82 26.50 -18.11
C ASN A 535 27.42 27.04 -17.77
N TYR A 536 26.94 28.08 -18.47
CA TYR A 536 25.58 28.59 -18.32
C TYR A 536 24.52 27.49 -18.48
N SER A 537 24.69 26.66 -19.53
CA SER A 537 23.78 25.54 -19.82
C SER A 537 23.95 24.39 -18.83
N LEU A 538 25.19 24.13 -18.42
CA LEU A 538 25.51 23.09 -17.43
C LEU A 538 24.98 23.44 -16.04
N GLU A 539 25.03 24.71 -15.61
CA GLU A 539 24.56 25.18 -14.30
C GLU A 539 23.03 25.19 -14.14
N GLY A 540 22.26 25.06 -15.23
CA GLY A 540 20.79 24.96 -15.16
C GLY A 540 20.34 23.79 -14.27
N GLY A 541 19.26 23.97 -13.50
CA GLY A 541 18.77 23.05 -12.46
C GLY A 541 18.24 21.69 -12.95
N GLY A 542 19.10 20.87 -13.57
CA GLY A 542 18.77 19.56 -14.09
C GLY A 542 18.63 18.48 -13.00
N LYS A 543 17.77 17.48 -13.24
CA LYS A 543 17.58 16.32 -12.36
C LYS A 543 18.86 15.43 -12.24
N ARG A 544 19.81 15.55 -13.18
CA ARG A 544 21.09 14.79 -13.29
C ARG A 544 20.94 13.26 -13.23
N LEU A 545 19.79 12.75 -13.66
CA LEU A 545 19.47 11.33 -13.52
C LEU A 545 20.45 10.40 -14.26
N ARG A 546 20.87 10.78 -15.47
CA ARG A 546 21.83 10.06 -16.32
C ARG A 546 23.22 9.89 -15.67
N PRO A 547 23.91 10.97 -15.27
CA PRO A 547 25.19 10.83 -14.59
C PRO A 547 25.08 10.18 -13.21
N VAL A 548 23.99 10.38 -12.45
CA VAL A 548 23.75 9.65 -11.19
C VAL A 548 23.65 8.14 -11.45
N LEU A 549 22.93 7.73 -12.50
CA LEU A 549 22.78 6.32 -12.87
C LEU A 549 24.13 5.69 -13.20
N ALA A 550 24.95 6.37 -14.01
CA ALA A 550 26.29 5.88 -14.36
C ALA A 550 27.22 5.79 -13.15
N TRP A 551 27.13 6.78 -12.24
CA TRP A 551 27.89 6.76 -10.99
C TRP A 551 27.49 5.58 -10.11
N VAL A 552 26.18 5.34 -9.93
CA VAL A 552 25.70 4.21 -9.11
C VAL A 552 26.17 2.89 -9.70
N MET A 553 26.04 2.70 -11.02
CA MET A 553 26.51 1.48 -11.67
C MET A 553 28.02 1.30 -11.53
N GLY A 554 28.80 2.33 -11.83
CA GLY A 554 30.27 2.24 -11.72
C GLY A 554 30.74 2.04 -10.28
N VAL A 555 30.32 2.90 -9.36
CA VAL A 555 30.86 2.96 -7.99
C VAL A 555 30.20 1.92 -7.08
N GLN A 556 28.87 1.88 -7.02
CA GLN A 556 28.17 1.02 -6.05
C GLN A 556 28.02 -0.42 -6.53
N VAL A 557 27.77 -0.64 -7.84
CA VAL A 557 27.52 -1.99 -8.38
C VAL A 557 28.82 -2.68 -8.81
N TYR A 558 29.73 -1.95 -9.46
CA TYR A 558 31.00 -2.50 -9.96
C TYR A 558 32.23 -2.16 -9.09
N GLY A 559 32.09 -1.31 -8.07
CA GLY A 559 33.18 -0.99 -7.14
C GLY A 559 34.29 -0.12 -7.76
N LEU A 560 34.01 0.63 -8.83
CA LEU A 560 34.98 1.52 -9.46
C LEU A 560 35.27 2.74 -8.57
N PRO A 561 36.52 3.23 -8.51
CA PRO A 561 36.84 4.44 -7.73
C PRO A 561 36.10 5.67 -8.26
N THR A 562 35.45 6.43 -7.38
CA THR A 562 34.71 7.65 -7.74
C THR A 562 35.57 8.64 -8.53
N SER A 563 36.81 8.90 -8.09
CA SER A 563 37.72 9.84 -8.74
C SER A 563 38.05 9.45 -10.17
N SER A 564 38.27 8.16 -10.41
CA SER A 564 38.60 7.62 -11.73
C SER A 564 37.39 7.67 -12.67
N LEU A 565 36.17 7.55 -12.14
CA LEU A 565 34.94 7.59 -12.94
C LEU A 565 34.49 9.02 -13.29
N THR A 566 34.94 10.05 -12.57
CA THR A 566 34.53 11.45 -12.77
C THR A 566 34.57 11.93 -14.23
N PRO A 567 35.60 11.62 -15.06
CA PRO A 567 35.61 12.02 -16.46
C PRO A 567 34.45 11.42 -17.26
N LEU A 568 34.07 10.15 -17.02
CA LEU A 568 32.90 9.54 -17.65
C LEU A 568 31.60 10.26 -17.27
N ILE A 569 31.47 10.61 -15.97
CA ILE A 569 30.30 11.31 -15.45
C ILE A 569 30.14 12.69 -16.10
N ARG A 570 31.24 13.45 -16.24
CA ARG A 570 31.26 14.74 -16.96
C ARG A 570 30.91 14.56 -18.43
N SER A 571 31.50 13.56 -19.08
CA SER A 571 31.25 13.24 -20.48
C SER A 571 29.76 13.01 -20.78
N LEU A 572 29.08 12.21 -19.96
CA LEU A 572 27.66 11.92 -20.13
C LEU A 572 26.79 13.17 -20.02
N GLU A 573 27.03 14.04 -19.02
CA GLU A 573 26.24 15.27 -18.85
C GLU A 573 26.58 16.33 -19.91
N TYR A 574 27.82 16.37 -20.41
CA TYR A 574 28.22 17.23 -21.53
C TYR A 574 27.51 16.81 -22.82
N MET A 575 27.47 15.52 -23.14
CA MET A 575 26.71 15.01 -24.29
C MET A 575 25.22 15.28 -24.15
N HIS A 576 24.64 15.06 -22.97
CA HIS A 576 23.23 15.32 -22.73
C HIS A 576 22.90 16.82 -22.85
N THR A 577 23.75 17.69 -22.32
CA THR A 577 23.53 19.14 -22.40
C THR A 577 23.70 19.63 -23.84
N ALA A 578 24.67 19.10 -24.58
CA ALA A 578 24.81 19.36 -26.01
C ALA A 578 23.55 18.96 -26.79
N SER A 579 22.98 17.78 -26.53
CA SER A 579 21.77 17.34 -27.21
C SER A 579 20.60 18.30 -26.97
N LEU A 580 20.42 18.79 -25.73
CA LEU A 580 19.38 19.76 -25.41
C LEU A 580 19.59 21.11 -26.10
N ILE A 581 20.84 21.59 -26.21
CA ILE A 581 21.14 22.85 -26.90
C ILE A 581 20.74 22.78 -28.37
N PHE A 582 21.02 21.66 -29.04
CA PHE A 582 20.61 21.47 -30.44
C PHE A 582 19.09 21.30 -30.60
N ASP A 583 18.46 20.56 -29.69
CA ASP A 583 17.00 20.37 -29.63
C ASP A 583 16.26 21.71 -29.47
N ASP A 584 16.81 22.61 -28.64
CA ASP A 584 16.22 23.93 -28.37
C ASP A 584 16.26 24.89 -29.57
N LEU A 585 17.07 24.66 -30.60
CA LEU A 585 17.28 25.61 -31.71
C LEU A 585 16.00 25.92 -32.50
N PRO A 586 15.92 27.09 -33.18
CA PRO A 586 14.77 27.44 -34.02
C PRO A 586 14.47 26.47 -35.15
N SER A 587 15.47 25.73 -35.62
CA SER A 587 15.34 24.70 -36.66
C SER A 587 14.78 23.35 -36.15
N GLN A 588 14.59 23.19 -34.84
CA GLN A 588 14.09 21.97 -34.19
C GLN A 588 12.85 22.25 -33.33
N ASP A 589 12.97 22.39 -32.01
CA ASP A 589 11.83 22.63 -31.11
C ASP A 589 11.57 24.13 -30.84
N ASN A 590 12.53 24.99 -31.19
CA ASN A 590 12.44 26.45 -31.01
C ASN A 590 12.03 26.84 -29.57
N ALA A 591 12.61 26.17 -28.57
CA ALA A 591 12.25 26.37 -27.17
C ALA A 591 12.88 27.66 -26.63
N SER A 592 12.08 28.52 -25.99
CA SER A 592 12.57 29.79 -25.44
C SER A 592 13.19 29.67 -24.05
N VAL A 593 12.82 28.63 -23.29
CA VAL A 593 13.23 28.41 -21.89
C VAL A 593 13.55 26.93 -21.66
N ARG A 594 14.65 26.65 -20.96
CA ARG A 594 15.06 25.31 -20.54
C ARG A 594 15.58 25.34 -19.10
N ARG A 595 15.12 24.40 -18.26
CA ARG A 595 15.51 24.31 -16.83
C ARG A 595 15.35 25.65 -16.06
N GLY A 596 14.30 26.41 -16.37
CA GLY A 596 13.98 27.69 -15.72
C GLY A 596 14.84 28.88 -16.17
N LYS A 597 15.67 28.74 -17.20
CA LYS A 597 16.51 29.80 -17.77
C LYS A 597 16.25 29.95 -19.29
N PRO A 598 16.46 31.14 -19.89
CA PRO A 598 16.46 31.30 -21.35
C PRO A 598 17.40 30.32 -22.05
N THR A 599 17.00 29.80 -23.20
CA THR A 599 17.88 28.94 -24.02
C THR A 599 19.02 29.75 -24.63
N LEU A 600 20.14 29.10 -24.98
CA LEU A 600 21.34 29.80 -25.47
C LEU A 600 21.07 30.64 -26.72
N HIS A 601 20.26 30.15 -27.64
CA HIS A 601 19.97 30.89 -28.88
C HIS A 601 19.08 32.12 -28.64
N GLN A 602 18.35 32.17 -27.52
CA GLN A 602 17.59 33.35 -27.08
C GLN A 602 18.49 34.34 -26.32
N LEU A 603 19.45 33.84 -25.54
CA LEU A 603 20.37 34.67 -24.77
C LEU A 603 21.45 35.33 -25.68
N HIS A 604 21.90 34.59 -26.69
CA HIS A 604 22.91 35.01 -27.64
C HIS A 604 22.32 34.94 -29.05
N ASP A 605 22.74 33.97 -29.85
CA ASP A 605 22.24 33.69 -31.19
C ASP A 605 22.38 32.18 -31.49
N SER A 606 21.87 31.75 -32.64
CA SER A 606 21.93 30.34 -33.05
C SER A 606 23.37 29.86 -33.27
N ALA A 607 24.27 30.72 -33.76
CA ALA A 607 25.66 30.34 -34.03
C ALA A 607 26.43 30.04 -32.72
N ALA A 608 26.23 30.87 -31.70
CA ALA A 608 26.78 30.65 -30.37
C ALA A 608 26.25 29.34 -29.77
N ALA A 609 24.95 29.08 -29.86
CA ALA A 609 24.35 27.84 -29.37
C ALA A 609 24.92 26.60 -30.09
N GLU A 610 24.98 26.61 -31.43
CA GLU A 610 25.53 25.51 -32.23
C GLU A 610 27.00 25.22 -31.89
N LEU A 611 27.82 26.28 -31.79
CA LEU A 611 29.23 26.15 -31.42
C LEU A 611 29.42 25.65 -29.99
N THR A 612 28.59 26.09 -29.03
CA THR A 612 28.61 25.58 -27.66
C THR A 612 28.22 24.11 -27.61
N GLY A 613 27.19 23.69 -28.36
CA GLY A 613 26.81 22.28 -28.47
C GLY A 613 27.96 21.43 -29.04
N LEU A 614 28.58 21.88 -30.13
CA LEU A 614 29.73 21.20 -30.72
C LEU A 614 30.92 21.13 -29.74
N TYR A 615 31.21 22.22 -29.05
CA TYR A 615 32.27 22.28 -28.04
C TYR A 615 32.06 21.27 -26.91
N LEU A 616 30.83 21.16 -26.39
CA LEU A 616 30.49 20.18 -25.35
C LEU A 616 30.66 18.74 -25.82
N ILE A 617 30.34 18.42 -27.09
CA ILE A 617 30.61 17.10 -27.67
C ILE A 617 32.11 16.80 -27.66
N GLN A 618 32.94 17.75 -28.14
CA GLN A 618 34.40 17.55 -28.16
C GLN A 618 34.99 17.44 -26.74
N LYS A 619 34.49 18.25 -25.80
CA LYS A 619 34.84 18.14 -24.38
C LYS A 619 34.44 16.79 -23.81
N ALA A 620 33.27 16.26 -24.13
CA ALA A 620 32.84 14.95 -23.68
C ALA A 620 33.77 13.83 -24.17
N THR A 621 34.19 13.86 -25.44
CA THR A 621 35.17 12.92 -25.99
C THR A 621 36.54 13.07 -25.32
N GLN A 622 36.97 14.29 -25.04
CA GLN A 622 38.21 14.54 -24.29
C GLN A 622 38.16 13.94 -22.88
N GLU A 623 37.05 14.09 -22.16
CA GLU A 623 36.87 13.48 -20.84
C GLU A 623 36.93 11.95 -20.91
N GLN A 624 36.32 11.31 -21.93
CA GLN A 624 36.44 9.86 -22.14
C GLN A 624 37.89 9.42 -22.39
N ALA A 625 38.63 10.18 -23.20
CA ALA A 625 40.05 9.91 -23.45
C ALA A 625 40.92 10.13 -22.20
N SER A 626 40.40 10.81 -21.17
CA SER A 626 41.10 11.11 -19.91
C SER A 626 40.85 10.07 -18.82
N LEU A 627 40.17 8.96 -19.14
CA LEU A 627 39.93 7.80 -18.27
C LEU A 627 41.20 6.92 -18.12
N THR A 628 42.34 7.53 -17.79
CA THR A 628 43.67 6.88 -17.80
C THR A 628 43.87 5.83 -16.71
N ASP A 629 43.00 5.80 -15.71
CA ASP A 629 43.04 4.83 -14.60
C ASP A 629 42.46 3.45 -14.96
N PHE A 630 41.89 3.31 -16.16
CA PHE A 630 41.27 2.07 -16.65
C PHE A 630 42.10 1.41 -17.74
N ASP A 631 41.77 0.15 -18.04
CA ASP A 631 42.38 -0.58 -19.15
C ASP A 631 42.17 0.18 -20.49
N PRO A 632 43.24 0.47 -21.26
CA PRO A 632 43.12 1.22 -22.51
C PRO A 632 42.21 0.58 -23.56
N HIS A 633 42.11 -0.76 -23.60
CA HIS A 633 41.18 -1.42 -24.51
C HIS A 633 39.73 -1.24 -24.07
N ALA A 634 39.45 -1.26 -22.76
CA ALA A 634 38.15 -0.92 -22.21
C ALA A 634 37.76 0.55 -22.48
N VAL A 635 38.69 1.49 -22.34
CA VAL A 635 38.45 2.92 -22.68
C VAL A 635 38.15 3.08 -24.17
N LEU A 636 38.93 2.43 -25.05
CA LEU A 636 38.66 2.44 -26.49
C LEU A 636 37.30 1.82 -26.84
N ALA A 637 36.94 0.71 -26.19
CA ALA A 637 35.64 0.07 -26.36
C ALA A 637 34.50 1.01 -25.91
N LEU A 638 34.67 1.70 -24.79
CA LEU A 638 33.71 2.70 -24.28
C LEU A 638 33.56 3.86 -25.26
N MET A 639 34.65 4.41 -25.79
CA MET A 639 34.59 5.53 -26.75
C MET A 639 33.89 5.12 -28.05
N ARG A 640 34.18 3.90 -28.55
CA ARG A 640 33.47 3.33 -29.70
C ARG A 640 31.97 3.18 -29.41
N TYR A 641 31.64 2.63 -28.25
CA TYR A 641 30.26 2.47 -27.82
C TYR A 641 29.54 3.81 -27.70
N SER A 642 30.16 4.80 -27.05
CA SER A 642 29.63 6.15 -26.89
C SER A 642 29.35 6.80 -28.24
N SER A 643 30.31 6.72 -29.17
CA SER A 643 30.17 7.30 -30.50
C SER A 643 29.06 6.63 -31.31
N GLN A 644 28.97 5.29 -31.25
CA GLN A 644 27.88 4.56 -31.89
C GLN A 644 26.52 4.97 -31.32
N LYS A 645 26.38 5.02 -29.99
CA LYS A 645 25.11 5.37 -29.33
C LYS A 645 24.72 6.82 -29.58
N ALA A 646 25.68 7.74 -29.65
CA ALA A 646 25.42 9.11 -30.06
C ALA A 646 24.88 9.20 -31.50
N GLY A 647 25.43 8.40 -32.44
CA GLY A 647 24.91 8.32 -33.80
C GLY A 647 23.49 7.73 -33.88
N GLU A 648 23.22 6.66 -33.13
CA GLU A 648 21.88 6.09 -33.00
C GLU A 648 20.88 7.07 -32.36
N MET A 649 21.32 7.90 -31.41
CA MET A 649 20.51 8.97 -30.82
C MET A 649 20.21 10.10 -31.83
N SER A 650 21.18 10.47 -32.67
CA SER A 650 20.95 11.40 -33.79
C SER A 650 19.94 10.85 -34.79
N MET A 651 19.96 9.54 -35.06
CA MET A 651 18.93 8.89 -35.86
C MET A 651 17.55 8.97 -35.18
N GLY A 652 17.47 8.76 -33.87
CA GLY A 652 16.24 8.95 -33.09
C GLY A 652 15.66 10.36 -33.20
N GLN A 653 16.52 11.39 -33.11
CA GLN A 653 16.10 12.79 -33.31
C GLN A 653 15.66 13.05 -34.75
N ALA A 654 16.34 12.48 -35.74
CA ALA A 654 15.93 12.63 -37.14
C ALA A 654 14.57 11.97 -37.41
N MET A 655 14.32 10.80 -36.83
CA MET A 655 13.01 10.14 -36.88
C MET A 655 11.93 11.03 -36.26
N ASP A 656 12.17 11.56 -35.06
CA ASP A 656 11.24 12.45 -34.36
C ASP A 656 10.87 13.67 -35.21
N LEU A 657 11.87 14.37 -35.76
CA LEU A 657 11.64 15.52 -36.64
C LEU A 657 10.91 15.15 -37.93
N GLN A 658 11.22 14.01 -38.55
CA GLN A 658 10.56 13.54 -39.77
C GLN A 658 9.10 13.14 -39.51
N PHE A 659 8.81 12.63 -38.32
CA PHE A 659 7.49 12.15 -37.92
C PHE A 659 6.59 13.22 -37.31
N LYS A 660 7.10 14.43 -37.04
CA LYS A 660 6.27 15.57 -36.60
C LYS A 660 5.10 15.77 -37.55
N GLY A 661 3.88 15.78 -37.01
CA GLY A 661 2.64 15.94 -37.76
C GLY A 661 2.13 14.68 -38.48
N MET A 662 2.77 13.52 -38.30
CA MET A 662 2.35 12.24 -38.88
C MET A 662 1.73 11.32 -37.82
N THR A 663 0.77 10.48 -38.22
CA THR A 663 0.26 9.39 -37.37
C THR A 663 1.21 8.20 -37.43
N LEU A 664 1.81 7.84 -36.29
CA LEU A 664 2.73 6.70 -36.21
C LEU A 664 2.03 5.40 -35.84
N THR A 665 2.64 4.29 -36.26
CA THR A 665 2.34 2.98 -35.68
C THR A 665 2.97 2.85 -34.30
N LEU A 666 2.44 1.96 -33.46
CA LEU A 666 3.01 1.68 -32.14
C LEU A 666 4.48 1.24 -32.22
N GLU A 667 4.85 0.47 -33.24
CA GLU A 667 6.23 0.02 -33.45
C GLU A 667 7.17 1.19 -33.77
N GLN A 668 6.75 2.11 -34.64
CA GLN A 668 7.51 3.33 -34.93
C GLN A 668 7.65 4.21 -33.70
N LEU A 669 6.59 4.37 -32.90
CA LEU A 669 6.65 5.17 -31.69
C LEU A 669 7.62 4.55 -30.67
N ARG A 670 7.54 3.23 -30.42
CA ARG A 670 8.51 2.52 -29.57
C ARG A 670 9.94 2.71 -30.06
N ALA A 671 10.18 2.66 -31.38
CA ALA A 671 11.49 2.90 -31.96
C ALA A 671 12.00 4.33 -31.69
N VAL A 672 11.16 5.35 -31.93
CA VAL A 672 11.49 6.75 -31.62
C VAL A 672 11.79 6.92 -30.14
N SER A 673 10.92 6.44 -29.25
CA SER A 673 11.11 6.54 -27.80
C SER A 673 12.41 5.90 -27.33
N TYR A 674 12.74 4.72 -27.89
CA TYR A 674 13.99 4.05 -27.56
C TYR A 674 15.21 4.81 -28.07
N TYR A 675 15.26 5.16 -29.36
CA TYR A 675 16.43 5.82 -29.95
C TYR A 675 16.61 7.26 -29.48
N LYS A 676 15.54 8.01 -29.20
CA LYS A 676 15.63 9.38 -28.67
C LYS A 676 15.94 9.42 -27.17
N THR A 677 15.30 8.55 -26.38
CA THR A 677 15.33 8.65 -24.91
C THR A 677 15.96 7.43 -24.23
N GLY A 678 15.51 6.21 -24.57
CA GLY A 678 15.95 4.97 -23.91
C GLY A 678 17.44 4.68 -24.07
N ILE A 679 18.01 4.97 -25.24
CA ILE A 679 19.41 4.68 -25.57
C ILE A 679 20.41 5.46 -24.71
N ALA A 680 20.01 6.64 -24.23
CA ALA A 680 20.84 7.43 -23.32
C ALA A 680 20.90 6.77 -21.93
N PHE A 681 19.81 6.15 -21.46
CA PHE A 681 19.83 5.34 -20.25
C PHE A 681 20.68 4.08 -20.44
N GLU A 682 20.58 3.42 -21.60
CA GLU A 682 21.45 2.29 -21.96
C GLU A 682 22.93 2.69 -21.87
N ALA A 683 23.32 3.82 -22.46
CA ALA A 683 24.69 4.31 -22.39
C ALA A 683 25.17 4.51 -20.94
N CYS A 684 24.32 5.07 -20.07
CA CYS A 684 24.65 5.28 -18.66
C CYS A 684 24.84 3.98 -17.89
N LEU A 685 24.17 2.89 -18.27
CA LEU A 685 24.33 1.58 -17.65
C LEU A 685 25.53 0.80 -18.21
N VAL A 686 25.71 0.84 -19.53
CA VAL A 686 26.67 -0.01 -20.24
C VAL A 686 28.08 0.59 -20.22
N MET A 687 28.24 1.91 -20.29
CA MET A 687 29.58 2.51 -20.30
C MET A 687 30.39 2.21 -19.02
N PRO A 688 29.84 2.34 -17.80
CA PRO A 688 30.53 1.89 -16.58
C PRO A 688 30.79 0.37 -16.58
N ALA A 689 29.89 -0.43 -17.16
CA ALA A 689 30.05 -1.88 -17.26
C ALA A 689 31.22 -2.27 -18.19
N ILE A 690 31.44 -1.52 -19.28
CA ILE A 690 32.59 -1.68 -20.17
C ILE A 690 33.90 -1.39 -19.40
N LEU A 691 33.96 -0.30 -18.65
CA LEU A 691 35.14 0.03 -17.84
C LEU A 691 35.43 -1.03 -16.76
N ALA A 692 34.37 -1.60 -16.18
CA ALA A 692 34.45 -2.71 -15.24
C ALA A 692 34.69 -4.09 -15.90
N GLN A 693 34.79 -4.15 -17.24
CA GLN A 693 35.00 -5.38 -18.03
C GLN A 693 33.96 -6.47 -17.74
N VAL A 694 32.71 -6.05 -17.60
CA VAL A 694 31.57 -6.95 -17.36
C VAL A 694 31.27 -7.77 -18.62
N GLY A 695 30.90 -9.04 -18.44
CA GLY A 695 30.63 -9.95 -19.57
C GLY A 695 29.36 -9.62 -20.36
N ASP A 696 29.31 -10.10 -21.61
CA ASP A 696 28.23 -9.81 -22.57
C ASP A 696 26.82 -10.19 -22.07
N ALA A 697 26.70 -11.24 -21.26
CA ALA A 697 25.42 -11.69 -20.73
C ALA A 697 24.79 -10.65 -19.79
N GLU A 698 25.58 -10.02 -18.91
CA GLU A 698 25.09 -8.96 -18.02
C GLU A 698 24.87 -7.66 -18.80
N MET A 699 25.76 -7.33 -19.75
CA MET A 699 25.52 -6.19 -20.66
C MET A 699 24.22 -6.33 -21.46
N GLY A 700 23.88 -7.54 -21.92
CA GLY A 700 22.62 -7.83 -22.61
C GLY A 700 21.39 -7.56 -21.72
N LYS A 701 21.46 -7.90 -20.43
CA LYS A 701 20.40 -7.60 -19.46
C LYS A 701 20.27 -6.09 -19.22
N LEU A 702 21.38 -5.35 -19.11
CA LEU A 702 21.34 -3.89 -18.94
C LEU A 702 20.67 -3.20 -20.15
N LYS A 703 20.95 -3.65 -21.36
CA LYS A 703 20.33 -3.15 -22.60
C LYS A 703 18.83 -3.45 -22.62
N ALA A 704 18.43 -4.69 -22.30
CA ALA A 704 17.02 -5.07 -22.21
C ALA A 704 16.27 -4.25 -21.16
N PHE A 705 16.87 -4.04 -19.98
CA PHE A 705 16.30 -3.17 -18.96
C PHE A 705 16.14 -1.73 -19.46
N ALA A 706 17.18 -1.13 -20.05
CA ALA A 706 17.11 0.23 -20.56
C ALA A 706 16.07 0.40 -21.67
N TYR A 707 15.90 -0.59 -22.54
CA TYR A 707 14.87 -0.61 -23.57
C TYR A 707 13.47 -0.50 -22.95
N HIS A 708 13.13 -1.40 -22.02
CA HIS A 708 11.80 -1.40 -21.42
C HIS A 708 11.57 -0.21 -20.47
N ALA A 709 12.55 0.14 -19.65
CA ALA A 709 12.47 1.29 -18.74
C ALA A 709 12.36 2.62 -19.52
N GLY A 710 13.10 2.77 -20.63
CA GLY A 710 13.03 3.95 -21.48
C GLY A 710 11.69 4.14 -22.16
N ILE A 711 11.07 3.06 -22.64
CA ILE A 711 9.72 3.10 -23.21
C ILE A 711 8.68 3.41 -22.13
N ALA A 712 8.74 2.74 -20.96
CA ALA A 712 7.83 3.03 -19.85
C ALA A 712 7.95 4.49 -19.38
N PHE A 713 9.17 5.05 -19.35
CA PHE A 713 9.40 6.45 -19.04
C PHE A 713 8.70 7.39 -20.02
N GLN A 714 8.82 7.13 -21.33
CA GLN A 714 8.18 7.94 -22.36
C GLN A 714 6.66 7.83 -22.32
N ILE A 715 6.10 6.63 -22.16
CA ILE A 715 4.64 6.47 -22.00
C ILE A 715 4.16 7.25 -20.77
N LYS A 716 4.93 7.28 -19.68
CA LYS A 716 4.58 8.08 -18.51
C LYS A 716 4.62 9.59 -18.77
N ASP A 717 5.55 10.10 -19.58
CA ASP A 717 5.54 11.51 -20.01
C ASP A 717 4.26 11.81 -20.79
N ASP A 718 3.95 11.01 -21.81
CA ASP A 718 2.73 11.18 -22.63
C ASP A 718 1.44 11.11 -21.79
N LEU A 719 1.40 10.23 -20.77
CA LEU A 719 0.30 10.14 -19.81
C LEU A 719 0.18 11.39 -18.93
N LEU A 720 1.30 11.94 -18.45
CA LEU A 720 1.31 13.15 -17.63
C LEU A 720 0.86 14.38 -18.42
N ASP A 721 1.24 14.46 -19.69
CA ASP A 721 0.82 15.54 -20.58
C ASP A 721 -0.70 15.48 -20.82
N ALA A 722 -1.25 14.28 -21.11
CA ALA A 722 -2.69 14.09 -21.27
C ALA A 722 -3.51 14.33 -19.98
N GLU A 723 -3.00 13.92 -18.81
CA GLU A 723 -3.65 14.13 -17.50
C GLU A 723 -3.52 15.59 -17.02
N GLY A 724 -2.40 16.25 -17.32
CA GLY A 724 -2.16 17.67 -17.02
C GLY A 724 -3.07 18.61 -17.81
N GLU A 725 -3.42 18.24 -19.05
CA GLU A 725 -4.44 18.91 -19.88
C GLU A 725 -5.84 18.84 -19.27
N THR A 726 -6.15 17.80 -18.50
CA THR A 726 -7.48 17.61 -17.88
C THR A 726 -7.65 18.39 -16.56
N HIS A 727 -6.56 18.69 -15.84
CA HIS A 727 -6.62 19.30 -14.50
C HIS A 727 -6.18 20.78 -14.43
N THR A 728 -5.66 21.39 -15.51
CA THR A 728 -5.06 22.74 -15.45
C THR A 728 -5.71 23.75 -16.41
N LEU A 729 -6.75 24.46 -15.95
CA LEU A 729 -7.08 25.79 -16.52
C LEU A 729 -6.02 26.80 -16.03
N GLY A 730 -4.89 26.96 -16.75
CA GLY A 730 -3.95 28.05 -16.41
C GLY A 730 -2.49 28.02 -16.90
N LYS A 731 -2.04 27.00 -17.63
CA LYS A 731 -0.81 27.06 -18.46
C LYS A 731 -1.19 26.64 -19.89
N PRO A 732 -0.45 27.01 -20.94
CA PRO A 732 -0.73 26.51 -22.28
C PRO A 732 -0.41 25.00 -22.31
N ALA A 733 -1.38 24.21 -21.88
CA ALA A 733 -1.49 22.76 -22.09
C ALA A 733 -2.26 22.57 -23.41
N GLY A 734 -1.84 21.61 -24.25
CA GLY A 734 -2.31 21.47 -25.63
C GLY A 734 -1.20 21.42 -26.69
N LYS A 735 0.09 21.38 -26.34
CA LYS A 735 1.16 21.35 -27.37
C LYS A 735 1.09 20.09 -28.25
N ASP A 736 0.63 18.95 -27.76
CA ASP A 736 0.66 17.72 -28.58
C ASP A 736 -0.61 17.53 -29.41
N ALA A 737 -1.78 17.85 -28.82
CA ALA A 737 -3.05 17.86 -29.55
C ALA A 737 -3.12 18.96 -30.62
N ASP A 738 -2.60 20.17 -30.33
CA ASP A 738 -2.61 21.29 -31.29
C ASP A 738 -1.52 21.15 -32.37
N ASN A 739 -0.47 20.34 -32.16
CA ASN A 739 0.64 20.15 -33.12
C ASN A 739 0.58 18.82 -33.91
N ASN A 740 -0.50 18.03 -33.82
CA ASN A 740 -0.59 16.69 -34.46
C ASN A 740 0.61 15.79 -34.09
N ILE A 741 1.06 15.82 -32.82
CA ILE A 741 2.18 15.00 -32.36
C ILE A 741 1.63 13.62 -31.97
N SER A 742 2.18 12.56 -32.59
CA SER A 742 1.78 11.19 -32.31
C SER A 742 2.35 10.73 -30.97
N SER A 743 1.49 10.54 -29.97
CA SER A 743 1.85 10.03 -28.63
C SER A 743 1.29 8.62 -28.38
N PHE A 744 1.75 7.94 -27.33
CA PHE A 744 1.22 6.63 -26.94
C PHE A 744 -0.26 6.73 -26.58
N VAL A 745 -0.64 7.82 -25.91
CA VAL A 745 -2.05 8.10 -25.55
C VAL A 745 -2.89 8.35 -26.80
N ALA A 746 -2.37 9.07 -27.81
CA ALA A 746 -3.10 9.33 -29.05
C ALA A 746 -3.34 8.05 -29.87
N ILE A 747 -2.38 7.11 -29.88
CA ILE A 747 -2.50 5.85 -30.63
C ILE A 747 -3.34 4.80 -29.89
N LEU A 748 -3.13 4.65 -28.58
CA LEU A 748 -3.71 3.56 -27.78
C LEU A 748 -4.97 3.97 -27.01
N GLY A 749 -5.12 5.26 -26.72
CA GLY A 749 -6.02 5.75 -25.68
C GLY A 749 -5.39 5.66 -24.29
N LEU A 750 -5.96 6.39 -23.34
CA LEU A 750 -5.41 6.56 -21.98
C LEU A 750 -5.20 5.21 -21.26
N ASP A 751 -6.24 4.38 -21.20
CA ASP A 751 -6.19 3.13 -20.43
C ASP A 751 -5.22 2.10 -21.06
N ALA A 752 -5.24 1.97 -22.39
CA ALA A 752 -4.32 1.05 -23.06
C ALA A 752 -2.86 1.54 -23.01
N ALA A 753 -2.62 2.86 -23.03
CA ALA A 753 -1.29 3.41 -22.76
C ALA A 753 -0.82 3.10 -21.32
N LYS A 754 -1.70 3.21 -20.32
CA LYS A 754 -1.38 2.78 -18.94
C LYS A 754 -1.02 1.29 -18.89
N ARG A 755 -1.78 0.42 -19.55
CA ARG A 755 -1.46 -1.02 -19.63
C ARG A 755 -0.11 -1.29 -20.30
N GLU A 756 0.15 -0.63 -21.42
CA GLU A 756 1.43 -0.74 -22.15
C GLU A 756 2.62 -0.32 -21.27
N MET A 757 2.48 0.77 -20.50
CA MET A 757 3.50 1.21 -19.53
C MET A 757 3.76 0.13 -18.47
N TRP A 758 2.71 -0.46 -17.90
CA TRP A 758 2.81 -1.50 -16.88
C TRP A 758 3.39 -2.81 -17.42
N GLU A 759 3.13 -3.15 -18.69
CA GLU A 759 3.77 -4.29 -19.34
C GLU A 759 5.28 -4.07 -19.47
N HIS A 760 5.71 -2.91 -19.97
CA HIS A 760 7.12 -2.54 -20.04
C HIS A 760 7.77 -2.48 -18.65
N TYR A 761 7.04 -2.00 -17.63
CA TYR A 761 7.49 -2.06 -16.24
C TYR A 761 7.74 -3.50 -15.78
N CYS A 762 6.81 -4.42 -16.04
CA CYS A 762 6.97 -5.83 -15.65
C CYS A 762 8.14 -6.49 -16.38
N LEU A 763 8.28 -6.27 -17.68
CA LEU A 763 9.41 -6.80 -18.46
C LEU A 763 10.76 -6.26 -17.96
N ALA A 764 10.83 -4.98 -17.58
CA ALA A 764 12.03 -4.41 -16.97
C ALA A 764 12.32 -5.04 -15.59
N MET A 765 11.30 -5.28 -14.76
CA MET A 765 11.45 -5.96 -13.48
C MET A 765 11.92 -7.41 -13.63
N ASP A 766 11.36 -8.16 -14.60
CA ASP A 766 11.74 -9.54 -14.90
C ASP A 766 13.23 -9.62 -15.29
N VAL A 767 13.73 -8.63 -16.05
CA VAL A 767 15.16 -8.52 -16.39
C VAL A 767 16.01 -8.29 -15.14
N LEU A 768 15.60 -7.39 -14.25
CA LEU A 768 16.31 -7.11 -12.99
C LEU A 768 16.32 -8.35 -12.08
N ASP A 769 15.21 -9.05 -11.95
CA ASP A 769 15.12 -10.27 -11.12
C ASP A 769 16.02 -11.40 -11.64
N GLY A 770 16.36 -11.38 -12.94
CA GLY A 770 17.34 -12.26 -13.55
C GLY A 770 18.81 -11.84 -13.38
N MET A 771 19.11 -10.67 -12.82
CA MET A 771 20.50 -10.22 -12.60
C MET A 771 21.10 -10.81 -11.31
N GLU A 772 22.39 -11.17 -11.34
CA GLU A 772 23.08 -11.72 -10.17
C GLU A 772 23.52 -10.64 -9.18
N ARG A 773 23.77 -9.42 -9.66
CA ARG A 773 24.23 -8.31 -8.84
C ARG A 773 23.08 -7.57 -8.15
N PRO A 774 23.34 -6.92 -7.00
CA PRO A 774 22.35 -6.05 -6.36
C PRO A 774 21.87 -4.94 -7.30
N ASN A 775 20.56 -4.84 -7.47
CA ASN A 775 19.91 -3.90 -8.40
C ASN A 775 18.82 -3.04 -7.75
N GLY A 776 18.83 -2.93 -6.42
CA GLY A 776 17.82 -2.20 -5.66
C GLY A 776 17.65 -0.75 -6.14
N PHE A 777 18.73 -0.07 -6.52
CA PHE A 777 18.65 1.27 -7.10
C PHE A 777 17.90 1.29 -8.43
N LEU A 778 18.11 0.32 -9.32
CA LEU A 778 17.42 0.23 -10.62
C LEU A 778 15.94 -0.09 -10.44
N LYS A 779 15.59 -0.96 -9.49
CA LYS A 779 14.19 -1.22 -9.12
C LYS A 779 13.51 0.08 -8.66
N GLN A 780 14.13 0.81 -7.72
CA GLN A 780 13.59 2.07 -7.21
C GLN A 780 13.54 3.18 -8.28
N LEU A 781 14.52 3.22 -9.19
CA LEU A 781 14.52 4.12 -10.34
C LEU A 781 13.30 3.84 -11.23
N LEU A 782 13.06 2.58 -11.58
CA LEU A 782 11.91 2.20 -12.41
C LEU A 782 10.58 2.53 -11.70
N HIS A 783 10.46 2.24 -10.40
CA HIS A 783 9.32 2.66 -9.59
C HIS A 783 9.12 4.18 -9.64
N PHE A 784 10.20 4.95 -9.51
CA PHE A 784 10.15 6.41 -9.61
C PHE A 784 9.70 6.87 -10.99
N MET A 785 10.22 6.28 -12.07
CA MET A 785 9.90 6.66 -13.46
C MET A 785 8.40 6.54 -13.76
N VAL A 786 7.75 5.44 -13.35
CA VAL A 786 6.32 5.20 -13.65
C VAL A 786 5.36 5.88 -12.69
N ASN A 787 5.81 6.22 -11.47
CA ASN A 787 4.98 6.87 -10.44
C ASN A 787 5.25 8.37 -10.26
N ARG A 788 6.05 9.00 -11.12
CA ARG A 788 6.36 10.43 -11.01
C ARG A 788 5.14 11.29 -11.35
N ASP A 789 5.13 12.48 -10.75
CA ASP A 789 4.11 13.51 -10.94
C ASP A 789 4.54 14.61 -11.94
N HIS A 790 5.81 14.61 -12.39
CA HIS A 790 6.45 15.62 -13.26
C HIS A 790 7.83 15.18 -13.79
#